data_AF-A0ABD0Z3X2-F1
#
_entry.id   AF-A0ABD0Z3X2-F1
#
_cell.length_a   1.000
_cell.length_b   1.000
_cell.length_c   1.000
_cell.angle_alpha   90.00
_cell.angle_beta   90.00
_cell.angle_gamma   90.00
#
_symmetry.space_group_name_H-M   'P 1'
#
loop_
_entity.id
_entity.type
_entity.pdbx_description
1 polymer ?
#
loop_
_entity_poly.entity_id
_entity_poly.type
_entity_poly.pdbx_seq_one_letter_code
_entity_poly.pdbx_strand_id
1 'polypeptide(L)'
;MLFLYLFSVFGTGLCVQFSPNEHPAPLVIIKCIQELELRARTIPTLDIYKLYKSSCQSEQFSELRKMINEDMNTVNWSNYDQNCLVTVLKKYLMELPDPVIPVQWYDRFLEASRIRNDEQCGACLCHLVQELPVHHRSTLTFLLAHLCRMCKMQYTRGIKEPPTVLVQVFCHIFLRPPWERIIHILYNTEAHIRIMELLLVHGEWGESLPEFSAVPILPPRKVSNININPTQQISLIESCQPMSSDAEWYWGDITKAEVHEKLMDTPDGTFLVRNASSKGGEYTLTLRKGGSDKLIKISHRNGKYGFSEPYKFSTVVELVNFYRDVSLAQYNDTLDIKLLYPVSRFQQEEEIASSNDVEKVAAKLVELNEEHAAKTKIYIEYSEEFSTTSKDIQLKQQALDAFTETVAMFEEQIKLQEKFQKEAQPHEINRCLMENAEILRQRLASLEESRLQLQENLKQQVAYNRTLEREMHELKPEVFQLLKQKEKHTRWLTSRGIKMQRIKHLLSGGTGLCEQEPECPHHDESSWFLKDCSRSRAEQLLSLKKDGTFLVRPSRTGQFALSITCNGTVNHCIIYKTERGYGFAEPYNIYESLMALVLHYHQNSLEEHNDSLNTTLAYPVFANYSSCEVKENHSLEKSSSSDTPPSRGYVPIK
;
A
#
# COMPACT_ATOMS: atom_id res chain seq x y z
N MET A 1 -24.67 -35.14 -18.61
CA MET A 1 -23.44 -34.78 -19.36
C MET A 1 -23.58 -33.31 -19.80
N LEU A 2 -23.62 -32.38 -18.84
CA LEU A 2 -24.08 -30.99 -19.03
C LEU A 2 -23.36 -30.01 -18.07
N PHE A 3 -22.17 -30.38 -17.60
CA PHE A 3 -21.44 -29.66 -16.54
C PHE A 3 -19.98 -29.30 -16.90
N LEU A 4 -19.60 -29.39 -18.17
CA LEU A 4 -18.18 -29.39 -18.58
C LEU A 4 -17.74 -28.25 -19.51
N TYR A 5 -18.50 -27.16 -19.65
CA TYR A 5 -17.99 -25.98 -20.37
C TYR A 5 -18.28 -24.69 -19.59
N LEU A 6 -17.21 -23.94 -19.33
CA LEU A 6 -17.07 -22.62 -18.68
C LEU A 6 -16.70 -22.56 -17.19
N PHE A 7 -15.70 -23.34 -16.75
CA PHE A 7 -14.83 -22.90 -15.64
C PHE A 7 -13.49 -22.45 -16.21
N SER A 8 -13.26 -21.13 -16.26
CA SER A 8 -11.91 -20.60 -16.48
C SER A 8 -11.05 -20.97 -15.27
N VAL A 9 -9.89 -21.61 -15.49
CA VAL A 9 -8.95 -21.99 -14.42
C VAL A 9 -8.33 -20.73 -13.80
N PHE A 10 -8.03 -19.73 -14.65
CA PHE A 10 -7.62 -18.39 -14.22
C PHE A 10 -8.80 -17.59 -13.69
N GLY A 11 -8.60 -16.81 -12.63
CA GLY A 11 -9.67 -15.98 -12.05
C GLY A 11 -10.58 -16.72 -11.06
N THR A 12 -10.35 -18.01 -10.81
CA THR A 12 -11.18 -18.82 -9.92
C THR A 12 -10.52 -18.96 -8.53
N GLY A 13 -11.30 -19.00 -7.45
CA GLY A 13 -10.78 -19.10 -6.08
C GLY A 13 -10.08 -20.45 -5.79
N LEU A 14 -9.04 -20.46 -4.97
CA LEU A 14 -8.26 -21.68 -4.66
C LEU A 14 -9.12 -22.82 -4.08
N CYS A 15 -10.16 -22.48 -3.31
CA CYS A 15 -11.02 -23.44 -2.62
C CYS A 15 -11.89 -24.32 -3.53
N VAL A 16 -12.05 -23.97 -4.80
CA VAL A 16 -12.85 -24.77 -5.76
C VAL A 16 -11.98 -25.45 -6.82
N GLN A 17 -10.66 -25.22 -6.78
CA GLN A 17 -9.74 -25.71 -7.83
C GLN A 17 -9.05 -27.03 -7.49
N PHE A 18 -8.96 -27.41 -6.21
CA PHE A 18 -8.33 -28.66 -5.80
C PHE A 18 -8.76 -29.05 -4.37
N SER A 19 -8.62 -30.33 -4.06
CA SER A 19 -8.78 -30.88 -2.70
C SER A 19 -7.40 -31.05 -2.05
N PRO A 20 -7.11 -30.42 -0.89
CA PRO A 20 -5.82 -30.53 -0.20
C PRO A 20 -5.43 -31.95 0.22
N ASN A 21 -6.42 -32.85 0.33
CA ASN A 21 -6.20 -34.28 0.64
C ASN A 21 -5.68 -35.08 -0.56
N GLU A 22 -5.91 -34.60 -1.78
CA GLU A 22 -5.50 -35.27 -3.02
C GLU A 22 -4.23 -34.63 -3.60
N HIS A 23 -4.17 -33.30 -3.57
CA HIS A 23 -3.12 -32.52 -4.18
C HIS A 23 -2.66 -31.39 -3.25
N PRO A 24 -1.36 -31.09 -3.15
CA PRO A 24 -0.86 -30.03 -2.26
C PRO A 24 -1.15 -28.60 -2.77
N ALA A 25 -1.49 -28.43 -4.04
CA ALA A 25 -1.77 -27.14 -4.69
C ALA A 25 -2.66 -27.37 -5.93
N PRO A 26 -3.20 -26.32 -6.56
CA PRO A 26 -3.88 -26.43 -7.84
C PRO A 26 -3.02 -27.12 -8.89
N LEU A 27 -3.66 -27.96 -9.69
CA LEU A 27 -3.04 -28.79 -10.71
C LEU A 27 -2.15 -27.99 -11.70
N VAL A 28 -2.59 -26.79 -12.09
CA VAL A 28 -1.83 -25.86 -12.93
C VAL A 28 -0.52 -25.40 -12.26
N ILE A 29 -0.53 -25.15 -10.96
CA ILE A 29 0.68 -24.81 -10.18
C ILE A 29 1.60 -26.01 -10.11
N ILE A 30 1.07 -27.20 -9.79
CA ILE A 30 1.87 -28.43 -9.65
C ILE A 30 2.62 -28.73 -10.95
N LYS A 31 1.91 -28.79 -12.08
CA LYS A 31 2.52 -29.14 -13.38
C LYS A 31 3.53 -28.10 -13.84
N CYS A 32 3.20 -26.81 -13.70
CA CYS A 32 4.11 -25.73 -14.05
C CYS A 32 5.41 -25.77 -13.23
N ILE A 33 5.29 -25.97 -11.91
CA ILE A 33 6.46 -26.06 -11.01
C ILE A 33 7.30 -27.30 -11.30
N GLN A 34 6.68 -28.46 -11.54
CA GLN A 34 7.40 -29.69 -11.88
C GLN A 34 8.27 -29.51 -13.14
N GLU A 35 7.72 -28.87 -14.17
CA GLU A 35 8.44 -28.59 -15.40
C GLU A 35 9.54 -27.54 -15.21
N LEU A 36 9.29 -26.47 -14.45
CA LEU A 36 10.31 -25.47 -14.09
C LEU A 36 11.48 -26.10 -13.32
N GLU A 37 11.19 -26.95 -12.34
CA GLU A 37 12.22 -27.66 -11.57
C GLU A 37 12.98 -28.69 -12.40
N LEU A 38 12.31 -29.35 -13.36
CA LEU A 38 12.97 -30.23 -14.31
C LEU A 38 13.97 -29.46 -15.17
N ARG A 39 13.57 -28.32 -15.74
CA ARG A 39 14.45 -27.48 -16.59
C ARG A 39 15.59 -26.86 -15.83
N ALA A 40 15.32 -26.41 -14.60
CA ALA A 40 16.38 -25.99 -13.72
C ALA A 40 17.39 -27.14 -13.56
N ARG A 41 16.97 -28.39 -13.33
CA ARG A 41 17.92 -29.52 -13.17
C ARG A 41 18.70 -29.84 -14.45
N THR A 42 18.06 -29.76 -15.62
CA THR A 42 18.67 -30.17 -16.88
C THR A 42 19.53 -29.09 -17.53
N ILE A 43 19.26 -27.80 -17.26
CA ILE A 43 19.97 -26.66 -17.87
C ILE A 43 20.87 -26.01 -16.79
N PRO A 44 22.17 -26.36 -16.73
CA PRO A 44 23.08 -25.87 -15.69
C PRO A 44 23.43 -24.38 -15.86
N THR A 45 23.36 -23.85 -17.08
CA THR A 45 23.62 -22.43 -17.39
C THR A 45 22.45 -21.51 -17.08
N LEU A 46 21.29 -22.07 -16.69
CA LEU A 46 20.10 -21.29 -16.39
C LEU A 46 20.28 -20.51 -15.08
N ASP A 47 20.18 -19.18 -15.17
CA ASP A 47 20.15 -18.31 -14.01
C ASP A 47 18.74 -18.28 -13.43
N ILE A 48 18.51 -19.03 -12.36
CA ILE A 48 17.19 -19.25 -11.76
C ILE A 48 16.60 -17.94 -11.23
N TYR A 49 17.42 -17.04 -10.66
CA TYR A 49 16.90 -15.77 -10.13
C TYR A 49 16.46 -14.81 -11.25
N LYS A 50 17.21 -14.76 -12.36
CA LYS A 50 16.80 -13.97 -13.54
C LYS A 50 15.57 -14.54 -14.25
N LEU A 51 15.40 -15.87 -14.21
CA LEU A 51 14.23 -16.53 -14.77
C LEU A 51 12.92 -15.96 -14.18
N TYR A 52 12.80 -15.87 -12.85
CA TYR A 52 11.57 -15.35 -12.22
C TYR A 52 11.31 -13.87 -12.47
N LYS A 53 12.36 -13.08 -12.75
CA LYS A 53 12.24 -11.67 -13.16
C LYS A 53 11.77 -11.51 -14.61
N SER A 54 11.99 -12.50 -15.45
CA SER A 54 11.71 -12.44 -16.89
C SER A 54 10.21 -12.59 -17.21
N SER A 55 9.83 -12.16 -18.40
CA SER A 55 8.47 -12.27 -18.95
C SER A 55 8.54 -12.84 -20.36
N CYS A 56 7.51 -13.57 -20.80
CA CYS A 56 7.42 -14.11 -22.15
C CYS A 56 6.67 -13.20 -23.13
N GLN A 57 6.69 -13.58 -24.41
CA GLN A 57 5.88 -12.96 -25.46
C GLN A 57 4.39 -13.30 -25.26
N SER A 58 3.51 -12.33 -25.55
CA SER A 58 2.07 -12.43 -25.26
C SER A 58 1.36 -13.59 -25.97
N GLU A 59 1.85 -14.02 -27.13
CA GLU A 59 1.22 -15.06 -27.95
C GLU A 59 1.35 -16.46 -27.33
N GLN A 60 2.56 -16.86 -26.93
CA GLN A 60 2.80 -18.15 -26.25
C GLN A 60 2.04 -18.27 -24.93
N PHE A 61 1.95 -17.17 -24.17
CA PHE A 61 1.14 -17.13 -22.95
C PHE A 61 -0.36 -17.31 -23.26
N SER A 62 -0.87 -16.61 -24.27
CA SER A 62 -2.28 -16.69 -24.67
C SER A 62 -2.65 -18.10 -25.12
N GLU A 63 -1.77 -18.75 -25.90
CA GLU A 63 -1.96 -20.14 -26.34
C GLU A 63 -1.98 -21.11 -25.16
N LEU A 64 -0.96 -21.07 -24.30
CA LEU A 64 -0.90 -21.95 -23.12
C LEU A 64 -2.08 -21.73 -22.17
N ARG A 65 -2.48 -20.46 -21.95
CA ARG A 65 -3.66 -20.13 -21.13
C ARG A 65 -4.94 -20.73 -21.72
N LYS A 66 -5.12 -20.65 -23.04
CA LYS A 66 -6.27 -21.25 -23.73
C LYS A 66 -6.29 -22.76 -23.53
N MET A 67 -5.17 -23.43 -23.75
CA MET A 67 -5.05 -24.88 -23.57
C MET A 67 -5.33 -25.32 -22.11
N ILE A 68 -4.83 -24.56 -21.12
CA ILE A 68 -5.10 -24.83 -19.70
C ILE A 68 -6.59 -24.72 -19.37
N ASN A 69 -7.28 -23.74 -19.96
CA ASN A 69 -8.71 -23.52 -19.75
C ASN A 69 -9.59 -24.54 -20.49
N GLU A 70 -9.10 -25.14 -21.58
CA GLU A 70 -9.80 -26.20 -22.31
C GLU A 70 -9.69 -27.55 -21.59
N ASP A 71 -8.47 -28.06 -21.37
CA ASP A 71 -8.21 -29.26 -20.57
C ASP A 71 -6.75 -29.33 -20.11
N MET A 72 -6.52 -29.09 -18.82
CA MET A 72 -5.20 -29.15 -18.17
C MET A 72 -4.46 -30.47 -18.42
N ASN A 73 -5.16 -31.61 -18.51
CA ASN A 73 -4.53 -32.92 -18.66
C ASN A 73 -3.92 -33.15 -20.04
N THR A 74 -4.38 -32.39 -21.05
CA THR A 74 -3.88 -32.50 -22.43
C THR A 74 -2.67 -31.60 -22.71
N VAL A 75 -2.37 -30.67 -21.81
CA VAL A 75 -1.28 -29.70 -21.98
C VAL A 75 0.08 -30.39 -21.91
N ASN A 76 0.83 -30.32 -23.00
CA ASN A 76 2.25 -30.72 -23.01
C ASN A 76 3.14 -29.53 -22.62
N TRP A 77 3.44 -29.46 -21.32
CA TRP A 77 4.23 -28.37 -20.71
C TRP A 77 5.64 -28.23 -21.28
N SER A 78 6.22 -29.32 -21.80
CA SER A 78 7.57 -29.34 -22.39
C SER A 78 7.70 -28.51 -23.68
N ASN A 79 6.59 -28.22 -24.36
CA ASN A 79 6.60 -27.48 -25.64
C ASN A 79 6.79 -25.97 -25.47
N TYR A 80 6.54 -25.43 -24.28
CA TYR A 80 6.58 -24.00 -24.01
C TYR A 80 7.92 -23.59 -23.43
N ASP A 81 8.40 -22.37 -23.68
CA ASP A 81 9.67 -21.92 -23.12
C ASP A 81 9.60 -21.67 -21.59
N GLN A 82 10.74 -21.58 -20.92
CA GLN A 82 10.82 -21.41 -19.46
C GLN A 82 10.26 -20.07 -18.98
N ASN A 83 10.34 -19.02 -19.81
CA ASN A 83 9.82 -17.70 -19.48
C ASN A 83 8.29 -17.70 -19.52
N CYS A 84 7.69 -18.47 -20.42
CA CYS A 84 6.26 -18.68 -20.58
C CYS A 84 5.70 -19.39 -19.36
N LEU A 85 6.34 -20.47 -18.91
CA LEU A 85 5.96 -21.18 -17.69
C LEU A 85 5.98 -20.28 -16.45
N VAL A 86 7.07 -19.51 -16.25
CA VAL A 86 7.15 -18.53 -15.15
C VAL A 86 6.08 -17.44 -15.29
N THR A 87 5.80 -16.99 -16.51
CA THR A 87 4.74 -15.99 -16.75
C THR A 87 3.37 -16.55 -16.40
N VAL A 88 3.06 -17.80 -16.78
CA VAL A 88 1.84 -18.51 -16.43
C VAL A 88 1.70 -18.65 -14.92
N LEU A 89 2.75 -19.08 -14.22
CA LEU A 89 2.73 -19.20 -12.76
C LEU A 89 2.43 -17.84 -12.10
N LYS A 90 3.16 -16.79 -12.48
CA LYS A 90 2.94 -15.43 -11.93
C LYS A 90 1.54 -14.91 -12.23
N LYS A 91 1.07 -15.04 -13.48
CA LYS A 91 -0.24 -14.54 -13.92
C LYS A 91 -1.37 -15.29 -13.22
N TYR A 92 -1.29 -16.61 -13.12
CA TYR A 92 -2.28 -17.42 -12.42
C TYR A 92 -2.44 -16.96 -10.96
N LEU A 93 -1.32 -16.79 -10.24
CA LEU A 93 -1.33 -16.36 -8.85
C LEU A 93 -1.83 -14.91 -8.67
N MET A 94 -1.47 -14.00 -9.57
CA MET A 94 -1.94 -12.62 -9.55
C MET A 94 -3.44 -12.51 -9.85
N GLU A 95 -3.98 -13.36 -10.73
CA GLU A 95 -5.37 -13.36 -11.16
C GLU A 95 -6.30 -14.11 -10.18
N LEU A 96 -5.79 -14.71 -9.10
CA LEU A 96 -6.63 -15.27 -8.05
C LEU A 96 -7.54 -14.17 -7.44
N PRO A 97 -8.84 -14.45 -7.19
CA PRO A 97 -9.76 -13.50 -6.55
C PRO A 97 -9.23 -12.96 -5.22
N ASP A 98 -8.60 -13.84 -4.43
CA ASP A 98 -7.91 -13.53 -3.19
C ASP A 98 -6.45 -14.00 -3.33
N PRO A 99 -5.42 -13.19 -3.00
CA PRO A 99 -4.02 -13.63 -2.94
C PRO A 99 -3.81 -14.92 -2.15
N VAL A 100 -2.63 -15.53 -2.36
CA VAL A 100 -2.25 -16.77 -1.66
C VAL A 100 -2.29 -16.57 -0.14
N ILE A 101 -1.82 -15.43 0.37
CA ILE A 101 -2.11 -14.97 1.73
C ILE A 101 -3.35 -14.07 1.64
N PRO A 102 -4.53 -14.53 2.11
CA PRO A 102 -5.79 -13.81 1.91
C PRO A 102 -5.77 -12.39 2.46
N VAL A 103 -6.52 -11.47 1.84
CA VAL A 103 -6.55 -10.06 2.23
C VAL A 103 -6.97 -9.83 3.68
N GLN A 104 -7.77 -10.73 4.27
CA GLN A 104 -8.18 -10.61 5.68
C GLN A 104 -7.03 -10.89 6.66
N TRP A 105 -5.94 -11.52 6.19
CA TRP A 105 -4.75 -11.81 6.97
C TRP A 105 -3.64 -10.78 6.74
N TYR A 106 -3.80 -9.88 5.77
CA TYR A 106 -2.78 -8.91 5.37
C TYR A 106 -2.27 -8.08 6.54
N ASP A 107 -3.17 -7.47 7.32
CA ASP A 107 -2.80 -6.58 8.43
C ASP A 107 -2.08 -7.36 9.55
N ARG A 108 -2.45 -8.62 9.81
CA ARG A 108 -1.76 -9.50 10.80
C ARG A 108 -0.33 -9.83 10.39
N PHE A 109 -0.10 -10.16 9.12
CA PHE A 109 1.24 -10.39 8.59
C PHE A 109 2.09 -9.11 8.63
N LEU A 110 1.48 -7.96 8.33
CA LEU A 110 2.16 -6.66 8.41
C LEU A 110 2.56 -6.29 9.84
N GLU A 111 1.69 -6.55 10.83
CA GLU A 111 1.98 -6.35 12.25
C GLU A 111 3.12 -7.26 12.71
N ALA A 112 3.08 -8.55 12.36
CA ALA A 112 4.16 -9.48 12.68
C ALA A 112 5.52 -9.02 12.14
N SER A 113 5.56 -8.41 10.95
CA SER A 113 6.80 -7.89 10.35
C SER A 113 7.48 -6.77 11.16
N ARG A 114 6.75 -6.10 12.05
CA ARG A 114 7.26 -5.02 12.91
C ARG A 114 8.08 -5.54 14.10
N ILE A 115 8.02 -6.84 14.38
CA ILE A 115 8.84 -7.48 15.42
C ILE A 115 10.32 -7.35 15.02
N ARG A 116 11.14 -6.74 15.89
CA ARG A 116 12.56 -6.44 15.61
C ARG A 116 13.45 -7.68 15.61
N ASN A 117 13.13 -8.69 16.41
CA ASN A 117 13.89 -9.93 16.47
C ASN A 117 13.43 -10.86 15.32
N ASP A 118 14.35 -11.21 14.42
CA ASP A 118 14.05 -11.99 13.22
C ASP A 118 13.59 -13.42 13.53
N GLU A 119 14.15 -14.08 14.55
CA GLU A 119 13.72 -15.42 14.96
C GLU A 119 12.28 -15.40 15.51
N GLN A 120 11.96 -14.43 16.36
CA GLN A 120 10.61 -14.25 16.91
C GLN A 120 9.61 -13.86 15.83
N CYS A 121 10.01 -12.95 14.92
CA CYS A 121 9.20 -12.54 13.78
C CYS A 121 8.92 -13.72 12.85
N GLY A 122 9.95 -14.49 12.50
CA GLY A 122 9.85 -15.70 11.70
C GLY A 122 8.93 -16.74 12.33
N ALA A 123 9.07 -17.01 13.63
CA ALA A 123 8.19 -17.92 14.36
C ALA A 123 6.73 -17.44 14.34
N CYS A 124 6.48 -16.14 14.55
CA CYS A 124 5.15 -15.55 14.49
C CYS A 124 4.53 -15.67 13.08
N LEU A 125 5.30 -15.37 12.03
CA LEU A 125 4.87 -15.51 10.64
C LEU A 125 4.54 -16.97 10.29
N CYS A 126 5.37 -17.92 10.72
CA CYS A 126 5.10 -19.34 10.52
C CYS A 126 3.83 -19.80 11.24
N HIS A 127 3.58 -19.29 12.46
CA HIS A 127 2.33 -19.55 13.18
C HIS A 127 1.12 -19.01 12.41
N LEU A 128 1.18 -17.78 11.88
CA LEU A 128 0.11 -17.21 11.06
C LEU A 128 -0.17 -18.04 9.81
N VAL A 129 0.87 -18.60 9.17
CA VAL A 129 0.70 -19.52 8.03
C VAL A 129 -0.09 -20.77 8.42
N GLN A 130 0.10 -21.31 9.63
CA GLN A 130 -0.66 -22.48 10.09
C GLN A 130 -2.15 -22.18 10.28
N GLU A 131 -2.49 -20.96 10.69
CA GLU A 131 -3.88 -20.54 10.86
C GLU A 131 -4.60 -20.20 9.54
N LEU A 132 -3.88 -20.10 8.42
CA LEU A 132 -4.49 -19.83 7.12
C LEU A 132 -5.50 -20.93 6.73
N PRO A 133 -6.54 -20.58 5.94
CA PRO A 133 -7.45 -21.57 5.36
C PRO A 133 -6.68 -22.67 4.62
N VAL A 134 -7.14 -23.92 4.74
CA VAL A 134 -6.39 -25.11 4.31
C VAL A 134 -5.86 -25.04 2.86
N HIS A 135 -6.67 -24.55 1.91
CA HIS A 135 -6.26 -24.40 0.51
C HIS A 135 -5.15 -23.37 0.32
N HIS A 136 -5.23 -22.25 1.05
CA HIS A 136 -4.23 -21.18 1.02
C HIS A 136 -2.93 -21.64 1.69
N ARG A 137 -3.02 -22.24 2.89
CA ARG A 137 -1.87 -22.82 3.61
C ARG A 137 -1.14 -23.87 2.77
N SER A 138 -1.89 -24.81 2.20
CA SER A 138 -1.33 -25.89 1.37
C SER A 138 -0.62 -25.33 0.13
N THR A 139 -1.27 -24.41 -0.58
CA THR A 139 -0.70 -23.75 -1.76
C THR A 139 0.54 -22.93 -1.42
N LEU A 140 0.51 -22.12 -0.35
CA LEU A 140 1.64 -21.32 0.09
C LEU A 140 2.83 -22.20 0.47
N THR A 141 2.59 -23.26 1.23
CA THR A 141 3.62 -24.23 1.63
C THR A 141 4.27 -24.88 0.41
N PHE A 142 3.46 -25.31 -0.57
CA PHE A 142 3.96 -25.90 -1.80
C PHE A 142 4.83 -24.93 -2.62
N LEU A 143 4.41 -23.67 -2.70
CA LEU A 143 5.14 -22.60 -3.38
C LEU A 143 6.46 -22.27 -2.68
N LEU A 144 6.45 -22.08 -1.35
CA LEU A 144 7.67 -21.78 -0.58
C LEU A 144 8.68 -22.93 -0.65
N ALA A 145 8.21 -24.18 -0.59
CA ALA A 145 9.05 -25.37 -0.78
C ALA A 145 9.74 -25.35 -2.16
N HIS A 146 9.00 -25.00 -3.22
CA HIS A 146 9.55 -24.85 -4.56
C HIS A 146 10.64 -23.76 -4.63
N LEU A 147 10.38 -22.59 -4.05
CA LEU A 147 11.36 -21.50 -4.02
C LEU A 147 12.63 -21.91 -3.26
N CYS A 148 12.53 -22.66 -2.15
CA CYS A 148 13.69 -23.22 -1.44
C CYS A 148 14.51 -24.17 -2.34
N ARG A 149 13.86 -25.10 -3.06
CA ARG A 149 14.55 -26.00 -4.01
C ARG A 149 15.28 -25.23 -5.11
N MET A 150 14.63 -24.21 -5.66
CA MET A 150 15.19 -23.33 -6.68
C MET A 150 16.41 -22.57 -6.17
N CYS A 151 16.35 -22.04 -4.94
CA CYS A 151 17.50 -21.39 -4.31
C CYS A 151 18.66 -22.36 -4.07
N LYS A 152 18.38 -23.57 -3.59
CA LYS A 152 19.39 -24.63 -3.37
C LYS A 152 20.09 -25.02 -4.66
N MET A 153 19.35 -25.16 -5.76
CA MET A 153 19.90 -25.47 -7.08
C MET A 153 20.72 -24.32 -7.68
N GLN A 154 20.37 -23.07 -7.38
CA GLN A 154 21.16 -21.91 -7.79
C GLN A 154 22.48 -21.84 -6.99
N TYR A 155 22.39 -22.12 -5.68
CA TYR A 155 23.55 -22.16 -4.79
C TYR A 155 24.57 -23.21 -5.20
N THR A 156 24.13 -24.41 -5.59
CA THR A 156 25.02 -25.48 -6.05
C THR A 156 25.72 -25.15 -7.38
N ARG A 157 25.24 -24.15 -8.14
CA ARG A 157 25.91 -23.61 -9.34
C ARG A 157 27.00 -22.59 -9.04
N GLY A 158 27.22 -22.24 -7.77
CA GLY A 158 28.22 -21.27 -7.34
C GLY A 158 27.70 -19.84 -7.15
N ILE A 159 26.42 -19.58 -7.42
CA ILE A 159 25.78 -18.29 -7.14
C ILE A 159 25.27 -18.32 -5.70
N LYS A 160 26.08 -17.78 -4.77
CA LYS A 160 25.82 -17.80 -3.32
C LYS A 160 25.17 -16.51 -2.78
N GLU A 161 24.75 -15.63 -3.67
CA GLU A 161 24.02 -14.40 -3.34
C GLU A 161 22.63 -14.73 -2.78
N PRO A 162 22.09 -13.90 -1.86
CA PRO A 162 20.75 -14.10 -1.33
C PRO A 162 19.68 -13.99 -2.44
N PRO A 163 18.52 -14.67 -2.31
CA PRO A 163 17.48 -14.72 -3.33
C PRO A 163 16.62 -13.44 -3.38
N THR A 164 17.22 -12.26 -3.20
CA THR A 164 16.52 -10.96 -3.09
C THR A 164 15.64 -10.68 -4.31
N VAL A 165 16.11 -11.00 -5.52
CA VAL A 165 15.32 -10.80 -6.76
C VAL A 165 14.04 -11.65 -6.75
N LEU A 166 14.14 -12.90 -6.29
CA LEU A 166 13.01 -13.82 -6.22
C LEU A 166 12.01 -13.36 -5.15
N VAL A 167 12.50 -12.92 -4.00
CA VAL A 167 11.69 -12.29 -2.94
C VAL A 167 10.93 -11.09 -3.46
N GLN A 168 11.59 -10.14 -4.14
CA GLN A 168 10.98 -8.93 -4.67
C GLN A 168 9.87 -9.21 -5.71
N VAL A 169 10.01 -10.29 -6.48
CA VAL A 169 8.99 -10.69 -7.46
C VAL A 169 7.75 -11.26 -6.76
N PHE A 170 7.93 -12.16 -5.79
CA PHE A 170 6.82 -12.90 -5.20
C PHE A 170 6.16 -12.22 -4.01
N CYS A 171 6.82 -11.27 -3.33
CA CYS A 171 6.25 -10.64 -2.14
C CYS A 171 4.89 -9.98 -2.41
N HIS A 172 4.73 -9.28 -3.54
CA HIS A 172 3.47 -8.66 -3.95
C HIS A 172 2.47 -9.61 -4.63
N ILE A 173 2.94 -10.78 -5.07
CA ILE A 173 2.08 -11.82 -5.67
C ILE A 173 1.40 -12.62 -4.55
N PHE A 174 2.14 -12.95 -3.49
CA PHE A 174 1.62 -13.73 -2.37
C PHE A 174 0.85 -12.88 -1.37
N LEU A 175 1.26 -11.63 -1.16
CA LEU A 175 0.69 -10.72 -0.18
C LEU A 175 0.34 -9.38 -0.82
N ARG A 176 -0.93 -8.99 -0.74
CA ARG A 176 -1.39 -7.66 -1.16
C ARG A 176 -2.55 -7.19 -0.26
N PRO A 177 -2.68 -5.87 -0.03
CA PRO A 177 -3.83 -5.31 0.66
C PRO A 177 -5.11 -5.51 -0.18
N PRO A 178 -6.31 -5.31 0.42
CA PRO A 178 -7.56 -5.20 -0.34
C PRO A 178 -7.46 -4.17 -1.48
N TRP A 179 -8.23 -4.38 -2.55
CA TRP A 179 -8.18 -3.54 -3.75
C TRP A 179 -8.45 -2.05 -3.46
N GLU A 180 -9.30 -1.76 -2.47
CA GLU A 180 -9.62 -0.41 -1.99
C GLU A 180 -8.37 0.30 -1.40
N ARG A 181 -7.37 -0.47 -0.95
CA ARG A 181 -6.15 0.00 -0.31
C ARG A 181 -4.90 -0.35 -1.14
N ILE A 182 -5.03 -0.57 -2.45
CA ILE A 182 -3.91 -1.09 -3.28
C ILE A 182 -2.64 -0.22 -3.24
N ILE A 183 -2.79 1.10 -3.04
CA ILE A 183 -1.65 2.03 -2.88
C ILE A 183 -0.76 1.69 -1.68
N HIS A 184 -1.26 0.94 -0.69
CA HIS A 184 -0.49 0.48 0.46
C HIS A 184 0.64 -0.48 0.10
N ILE A 185 0.61 -1.07 -1.10
CA ILE A 185 1.75 -1.84 -1.64
C ILE A 185 3.02 -0.99 -1.68
N LEU A 186 2.93 0.27 -2.13
CA LEU A 186 4.09 1.15 -2.30
C LEU A 186 4.69 1.56 -0.95
N TYR A 187 3.86 1.79 0.06
CA TYR A 187 4.31 2.19 1.39
C TYR A 187 4.87 1.03 2.21
N ASN A 188 4.34 -0.18 2.00
CA ASN A 188 4.70 -1.37 2.80
C ASN A 188 5.61 -2.35 2.03
N THR A 189 6.21 -1.94 0.91
CA THR A 189 7.06 -2.82 0.08
C THR A 189 8.20 -3.47 0.89
N GLU A 190 8.89 -2.70 1.74
CA GLU A 190 9.96 -3.22 2.61
C GLU A 190 9.43 -4.26 3.61
N ALA A 191 8.24 -4.06 4.15
CA ALA A 191 7.61 -5.02 5.05
C ALA A 191 7.23 -6.31 4.31
N HIS A 192 6.71 -6.22 3.07
CA HIS A 192 6.42 -7.40 2.24
C HIS A 192 7.67 -8.20 1.90
N ILE A 193 8.77 -7.51 1.56
CA ILE A 193 10.08 -8.12 1.33
C ILE A 193 10.52 -8.86 2.61
N ARG A 194 10.51 -8.18 3.76
CA ARG A 194 10.87 -8.76 5.06
C ARG A 194 10.04 -9.99 5.41
N ILE A 195 8.71 -9.93 5.24
CA ILE A 195 7.80 -11.06 5.50
C ILE A 195 8.20 -12.26 4.64
N MET A 196 8.44 -12.03 3.35
CA MET A 196 8.79 -13.09 2.41
C MET A 196 10.19 -13.67 2.70
N GLU A 197 11.17 -12.85 3.06
CA GLU A 197 12.50 -13.30 3.48
C GLU A 197 12.44 -14.17 4.74
N LEU A 198 11.74 -13.71 5.78
CA LEU A 198 11.65 -14.44 7.04
C LEU A 198 10.84 -15.72 6.92
N LEU A 199 9.78 -15.74 6.08
CA LEU A 199 9.07 -16.98 5.76
C LEU A 199 9.97 -17.98 5.06
N LEU A 200 10.81 -17.54 4.11
CA LEU A 200 11.77 -18.39 3.44
C LEU A 200 12.85 -18.93 4.41
N VAL A 201 13.42 -18.06 5.25
CA VAL A 201 14.55 -18.40 6.15
C VAL A 201 14.13 -19.25 7.35
N HIS A 202 13.03 -18.89 8.01
CA HIS A 202 12.61 -19.54 9.26
C HIS A 202 11.54 -20.62 9.07
N GLY A 203 10.97 -20.73 7.88
CA GLY A 203 9.91 -21.68 7.60
C GLY A 203 10.41 -23.09 7.24
N GLU A 204 9.75 -24.10 7.80
CA GLU A 204 10.06 -25.51 7.54
C GLU A 204 9.17 -26.08 6.42
N TRP A 205 9.45 -25.69 5.17
CA TRP A 205 8.64 -26.07 4.00
C TRP A 205 9.02 -27.42 3.39
N GLY A 206 9.72 -28.28 4.15
CA GLY A 206 10.25 -29.57 3.68
C GLY A 206 11.60 -29.49 2.96
N GLU A 207 12.12 -28.29 2.72
CA GLU A 207 13.45 -28.05 2.12
C GLU A 207 14.14 -26.90 2.85
N SER A 208 15.38 -27.11 3.30
CA SER A 208 16.17 -26.08 3.96
C SER A 208 16.88 -25.16 2.97
N LEU A 209 16.91 -23.87 3.27
CA LEU A 209 17.69 -22.92 2.49
C LEU A 209 19.19 -23.11 2.73
N PRO A 210 20.03 -22.93 1.69
CA PRO A 210 21.47 -22.85 1.86
C PRO A 210 21.88 -21.63 2.71
N GLU A 211 23.01 -21.74 3.37
CA GLU A 211 23.65 -20.59 4.01
C GLU A 211 24.29 -19.70 2.92
N PHE A 212 23.56 -18.64 2.56
CA PHE A 212 24.02 -17.64 1.60
C PHE A 212 25.23 -16.90 2.17
N SER A 213 26.14 -16.47 1.28
CA SER A 213 27.23 -15.61 1.71
C SER A 213 26.63 -14.30 2.19
N ALA A 214 26.76 -14.02 3.49
CA ALA A 214 26.50 -12.68 4.00
C ALA A 214 27.32 -11.70 3.14
N VAL A 215 26.67 -10.62 2.67
CA VAL A 215 27.40 -9.47 2.13
C VAL A 215 28.51 -9.17 3.14
N PRO A 216 29.80 -9.07 2.75
CA PRO A 216 30.89 -8.91 3.70
C PRO A 216 30.52 -7.80 4.68
N ILE A 217 30.18 -8.18 5.91
CA ILE A 217 30.00 -7.23 6.98
C ILE A 217 31.42 -6.70 7.16
N LEU A 218 31.64 -5.47 6.70
CA LEU A 218 32.88 -4.76 6.98
C LEU A 218 33.14 -4.94 8.48
N PRO A 219 34.32 -5.44 8.87
CA PRO A 219 34.57 -5.81 10.26
C PRO A 219 34.20 -4.63 11.16
N PRO A 220 33.58 -4.87 12.34
CA PRO A 220 33.34 -3.80 13.29
C PRO A 220 34.69 -3.15 13.55
N ARG A 221 34.81 -1.89 13.18
CA ARG A 221 36.02 -1.10 13.39
C ARG A 221 36.33 -1.22 14.88
N LYS A 222 37.47 -1.84 15.22
CA LYS A 222 37.93 -1.98 16.61
C LYS A 222 37.82 -0.60 17.25
N VAL A 223 36.91 -0.47 18.21
CA VAL A 223 36.88 0.69 19.09
C VAL A 223 38.08 0.52 19.99
N SER A 224 39.22 1.09 19.59
CA SER A 224 40.34 1.28 20.49
C SER A 224 39.89 2.26 21.56
N ASN A 225 39.76 1.76 22.79
CA ASN A 225 39.58 2.56 24.00
C ASN A 225 40.61 3.69 24.00
N ILE A 226 40.14 4.93 23.79
CA ILE A 226 40.90 6.12 24.15
C ILE A 226 40.43 6.50 25.55
N ASN A 227 41.29 6.29 26.53
CA ASN A 227 41.19 6.91 27.84
C ASN A 227 41.37 8.42 27.63
N ILE A 228 40.30 9.20 27.73
CA ILE A 228 40.37 10.67 27.64
C ILE A 228 40.20 11.23 29.05
N ASN A 229 41.28 11.82 29.57
CA ASN A 229 41.24 12.71 30.72
C ASN A 229 40.41 13.95 30.38
N PRO A 230 39.50 14.40 31.27
CA PRO A 230 38.66 15.56 31.02
C PRO A 230 39.44 16.84 31.32
N THR A 231 40.18 17.38 30.35
CA THR A 231 40.68 18.77 30.46
C THR A 231 41.05 19.49 29.17
N GLN A 232 40.83 18.92 27.98
CA GLN A 232 41.09 19.65 26.73
C GLN A 232 39.99 19.36 25.71
N GLN A 233 38.80 19.91 25.95
CA GLN A 233 37.72 19.93 24.95
C GLN A 233 37.10 21.32 24.87
N ILE A 234 37.92 22.28 24.45
CA ILE A 234 37.51 23.54 23.82
C ILE A 234 38.57 23.79 22.75
N SER A 235 38.38 23.30 21.52
CA SER A 235 39.06 23.78 20.27
C SER A 235 39.01 22.85 19.03
N LEU A 236 38.21 21.78 18.97
CA LEU A 236 38.19 20.90 17.75
C LEU A 236 36.80 20.53 17.19
N ILE A 237 35.77 21.35 17.45
CA ILE A 237 34.44 21.22 16.77
C ILE A 237 34.24 22.30 15.68
N GLU A 238 35.31 23.01 15.30
CA GLU A 238 35.29 23.96 14.17
C GLU A 238 36.10 23.39 12.99
N SER A 239 35.51 22.55 12.15
CA SER A 239 35.95 22.36 10.74
C SER A 239 35.03 21.49 9.85
N CYS A 240 33.72 21.44 10.13
CA CYS A 240 32.74 21.08 9.10
C CYS A 240 31.76 22.25 9.00
N GLN A 241 32.10 23.26 8.20
CA GLN A 241 31.13 24.31 7.91
C GLN A 241 29.91 23.73 7.18
N PRO A 242 28.69 24.05 7.63
CA PRO A 242 27.48 23.96 6.84
C PRO A 242 27.34 25.26 6.04
N MET A 243 27.82 25.29 4.80
CA MET A 243 27.42 26.35 3.85
C MET A 243 27.18 25.73 2.47
N SER A 244 25.97 25.19 2.30
CA SER A 244 25.39 24.97 0.97
C SER A 244 23.86 24.95 1.01
N SER A 245 23.23 25.56 2.03
CA SER A 245 21.78 25.67 2.16
C SER A 245 21.12 26.71 1.24
N ASP A 246 21.91 27.52 0.52
CA ASP A 246 21.42 28.65 -0.29
C ASP A 246 21.38 28.41 -1.80
N ALA A 247 21.86 27.26 -2.27
CA ALA A 247 21.83 26.94 -3.70
C ALA A 247 20.38 26.68 -4.17
N GLU A 248 19.92 27.43 -5.17
CA GLU A 248 18.56 27.32 -5.75
C GLU A 248 18.19 25.90 -6.21
N TRP A 249 19.18 25.14 -6.69
CA TRP A 249 19.03 23.80 -7.26
C TRP A 249 19.22 22.67 -6.24
N TYR A 250 19.51 23.00 -4.98
CA TYR A 250 19.69 22.02 -3.91
C TYR A 250 18.38 21.82 -3.15
N TRP A 251 17.85 20.60 -3.22
CA TRP A 251 16.55 20.23 -2.67
C TRP A 251 16.62 19.37 -1.40
N GLY A 252 17.81 19.07 -0.87
CA GLY A 252 17.95 18.28 0.35
C GLY A 252 17.36 16.87 0.22
N ASP A 253 16.54 16.44 1.19
CA ASP A 253 16.02 15.07 1.33
C ASP A 253 14.78 14.77 0.48
N ILE A 254 14.69 15.29 -0.76
CA ILE A 254 13.58 14.94 -1.66
C ILE A 254 13.72 13.50 -2.21
N THR A 255 12.58 12.83 -2.38
CA THR A 255 12.50 11.47 -2.88
C THR A 255 12.72 11.41 -4.39
N LYS A 256 13.14 10.25 -4.90
CA LYS A 256 13.32 10.03 -6.35
C LYS A 256 12.03 10.29 -7.15
N ALA A 257 10.86 10.01 -6.58
CA ALA A 257 9.57 10.25 -7.23
C ALA A 257 9.28 11.75 -7.40
N GLU A 258 9.52 12.55 -6.35
CA GLU A 258 9.35 14.00 -6.40
C GLU A 258 10.33 14.67 -7.37
N VAL A 259 11.55 14.14 -7.48
CA VAL A 259 12.52 14.59 -8.49
C VAL A 259 12.00 14.35 -9.91
N HIS A 260 11.48 13.13 -10.16
CA HIS A 260 10.96 12.76 -11.46
C HIS A 260 9.81 13.69 -11.86
N GLU A 261 8.83 13.89 -10.98
CA GLU A 261 7.71 14.81 -11.20
C GLU A 261 8.18 16.23 -11.55
N LYS A 262 9.23 16.74 -10.88
CA LYS A 262 9.80 18.06 -11.16
C LYS A 262 10.56 18.17 -12.48
N LEU A 263 11.05 17.05 -13.02
CA LEU A 263 11.80 16.99 -14.28
C LEU A 263 10.95 16.48 -15.45
N MET A 264 9.71 16.05 -15.20
CA MET A 264 8.76 15.66 -16.24
C MET A 264 8.48 16.82 -17.20
N ASP A 265 8.49 16.53 -18.50
CA ASP A 265 8.25 17.48 -19.60
C ASP A 265 9.15 18.74 -19.59
N THR A 266 10.28 18.69 -18.89
CA THR A 266 11.29 19.75 -18.90
C THR A 266 12.30 19.57 -20.04
N PRO A 267 12.90 20.66 -20.55
CA PRO A 267 13.90 20.58 -21.60
C PRO A 267 15.18 19.86 -21.13
N ASP A 268 15.91 19.31 -22.10
CA ASP A 268 17.23 18.71 -21.86
C ASP A 268 18.19 19.73 -21.23
N GLY A 269 18.96 19.28 -20.24
CA GLY A 269 19.85 20.16 -19.46
C GLY A 269 19.22 20.67 -18.16
N THR A 270 17.95 20.33 -17.89
CA THR A 270 17.29 20.61 -16.62
C THR A 270 17.83 19.70 -15.51
N PHE A 271 18.18 20.27 -14.36
CA PHE A 271 18.84 19.52 -13.29
C PHE A 271 18.52 20.02 -11.88
N LEU A 272 18.75 19.14 -10.90
CA LEU A 272 18.74 19.45 -9.48
C LEU A 272 19.63 18.49 -8.68
N VAL A 273 19.98 18.86 -7.45
CA VAL A 273 20.78 18.04 -6.53
C VAL A 273 20.01 17.75 -5.24
N ARG A 274 20.09 16.50 -4.79
CA ARG A 274 19.47 16.01 -3.55
C ARG A 274 20.44 15.17 -2.72
N ASN A 275 20.07 14.88 -1.48
CA ASN A 275 20.78 13.92 -0.64
C ASN A 275 20.65 12.50 -1.21
N ALA A 276 21.74 11.74 -1.16
CA ALA A 276 21.70 10.33 -1.49
C ALA A 276 20.95 9.56 -0.40
N SER A 277 20.20 8.54 -0.81
CA SER A 277 19.44 7.68 0.12
C SER A 277 20.34 6.75 0.96
N SER A 278 21.64 6.77 0.73
CA SER A 278 22.64 5.99 1.46
C SER A 278 23.18 6.77 2.67
N LYS A 279 23.42 6.11 3.81
CA LYS A 279 23.86 6.71 5.09
C LYS A 279 25.29 7.31 5.10
N GLY A 280 25.83 7.70 3.95
CA GLY A 280 27.23 8.09 3.75
C GLY A 280 27.48 9.59 3.51
N GLY A 281 26.47 10.46 3.63
CA GLY A 281 26.66 11.91 3.37
C GLY A 281 27.02 12.23 1.92
N GLU A 282 26.50 11.44 0.97
CA GLU A 282 26.72 11.61 -0.47
C GLU A 282 25.55 12.36 -1.12
N TYR A 283 25.76 12.93 -2.30
CA TYR A 283 24.72 13.67 -3.04
C TYR A 283 24.38 12.97 -4.34
N THR A 284 23.18 13.22 -4.86
CA THR A 284 22.73 12.74 -6.17
C THR A 284 22.34 13.93 -7.04
N LEU A 285 23.02 14.10 -8.17
CA LEU A 285 22.65 15.01 -9.25
C LEU A 285 21.70 14.29 -10.20
N THR A 286 20.53 14.85 -10.45
CA THR A 286 19.59 14.32 -11.45
C THR A 286 19.48 15.30 -12.60
N LEU A 287 19.67 14.81 -13.82
CA LEU A 287 19.77 15.60 -15.05
C LEU A 287 18.87 15.02 -16.14
N ARG A 288 18.08 15.87 -16.81
CA ARG A 288 17.27 15.49 -17.97
C ARG A 288 18.12 15.46 -19.25
N LYS A 289 18.16 14.31 -19.94
CA LYS A 289 18.77 14.17 -21.27
C LYS A 289 18.04 13.13 -22.11
N GLY A 290 17.67 13.51 -23.34
CA GLY A 290 16.98 12.65 -24.30
C GLY A 290 15.61 12.19 -23.80
N GLY A 291 14.88 13.05 -23.07
CA GLY A 291 13.58 12.70 -22.49
C GLY A 291 13.64 11.70 -21.32
N SER A 292 14.83 11.43 -20.76
CA SER A 292 15.02 10.53 -19.63
C SER A 292 15.85 11.17 -18.52
N ASP A 293 15.57 10.78 -17.27
CA ASP A 293 16.28 11.32 -16.11
C ASP A 293 17.54 10.47 -15.82
N LYS A 294 18.70 11.14 -15.85
CA LYS A 294 20.01 10.54 -15.58
C LYS A 294 20.40 10.85 -14.14
N LEU A 295 20.62 9.82 -13.33
CA LEU A 295 21.06 9.93 -11.96
C LEU A 295 22.58 9.78 -11.89
N ILE A 296 23.27 10.77 -11.34
CA ILE A 296 24.72 10.81 -11.21
C ILE A 296 25.06 10.95 -9.73
N LYS A 297 25.87 10.03 -9.22
CA LYS A 297 26.31 10.01 -7.82
C LYS A 297 27.46 10.99 -7.63
N ILE A 298 27.38 11.84 -6.61
CA ILE A 298 28.47 12.71 -6.16
C ILE A 298 29.00 12.13 -4.86
N SER A 299 30.20 11.57 -4.92
CA SER A 299 30.91 11.01 -3.77
C SER A 299 31.97 11.99 -3.26
N HIS A 300 32.39 11.80 -2.01
CA HIS A 300 33.40 12.63 -1.37
C HIS A 300 34.45 11.78 -0.63
N ARG A 301 35.72 12.23 -0.65
CA ARG A 301 36.82 11.65 0.13
C ARG A 301 37.88 12.71 0.39
N ASN A 302 38.40 12.77 1.63
CA ASN A 302 39.40 13.77 2.06
C ASN A 302 38.97 15.23 1.79
N GLY A 303 37.69 15.54 1.94
CA GLY A 303 37.16 16.91 1.71
C GLY A 303 37.07 17.32 0.24
N LYS A 304 37.24 16.39 -0.72
CA LYS A 304 37.03 16.63 -2.15
C LYS A 304 35.84 15.85 -2.70
N TYR A 305 35.15 16.45 -3.67
CA TYR A 305 33.94 15.95 -4.33
C TYR A 305 34.18 15.65 -5.81
N GLY A 306 33.44 14.68 -6.35
CA GLY A 306 33.45 14.34 -7.77
C GLY A 306 32.53 13.15 -8.11
N PHE A 307 32.38 12.88 -9.41
CA PHE A 307 31.59 11.75 -9.90
C PHE A 307 32.38 10.42 -9.90
N SER A 308 33.70 10.47 -10.11
CA SER A 308 34.62 9.32 -10.07
C SER A 308 35.99 9.75 -9.55
N GLU A 309 36.77 8.81 -8.99
CA GLU A 309 38.14 9.11 -8.55
C GLU A 309 39.07 9.37 -9.76
N PRO A 310 39.99 10.35 -9.68
CA PRO A 310 40.29 11.22 -8.54
C PRO A 310 39.33 12.42 -8.39
N TYR A 311 38.87 12.70 -7.17
CA TYR A 311 37.99 13.84 -6.85
C TYR A 311 38.75 15.18 -6.94
N LYS A 312 38.23 16.11 -7.75
CA LYS A 312 38.93 17.35 -8.10
C LYS A 312 38.38 18.60 -7.40
N PHE A 313 37.11 18.60 -7.00
CA PHE A 313 36.42 19.79 -6.50
C PHE A 313 36.43 19.85 -4.99
N SER A 314 36.44 21.04 -4.40
CA SER A 314 36.45 21.21 -2.93
C SER A 314 35.04 21.32 -2.36
N THR A 315 34.06 21.68 -3.19
CA THR A 315 32.63 21.74 -2.81
C THR A 315 31.72 21.20 -3.93
N VAL A 316 30.49 20.82 -3.57
CA VAL A 316 29.46 20.43 -4.54
C VAL A 316 29.03 21.62 -5.40
N VAL A 317 29.02 22.83 -4.84
CA VAL A 317 28.70 24.06 -5.58
C VAL A 317 29.72 24.33 -6.67
N GLU A 318 31.01 24.19 -6.37
CA GLU A 318 32.10 24.32 -7.33
C GLU A 318 31.99 23.27 -8.46
N LEU A 319 31.69 22.02 -8.09
CA LEU A 319 31.44 20.94 -9.05
C LEU A 319 30.27 21.27 -10.00
N VAL A 320 29.13 21.68 -9.45
CA VAL A 320 27.95 22.01 -10.25
C VAL A 320 28.23 23.21 -11.16
N ASN A 321 28.83 24.28 -10.63
CA ASN A 321 29.17 25.46 -11.42
C ASN A 321 30.16 25.14 -12.55
N PHE A 322 31.15 24.29 -12.29
CA PHE A 322 32.07 23.83 -13.33
C PHE A 322 31.32 23.15 -14.49
N TYR A 323 30.38 22.25 -14.20
CA TYR A 323 29.58 21.56 -15.23
C TYR A 323 28.39 22.39 -15.78
N ARG A 324 28.15 23.61 -15.27
CA ARG A 324 27.32 24.60 -15.96
C ARG A 324 28.05 25.15 -17.19
N ASP A 325 29.36 25.36 -17.07
CA ASP A 325 30.20 25.92 -18.14
C ASP A 325 30.83 24.83 -19.03
N VAL A 326 31.09 23.65 -18.48
CA VAL A 326 31.79 22.52 -19.13
C VAL A 326 30.83 21.35 -19.36
N SER A 327 30.90 20.74 -20.55
CA SER A 327 30.04 19.58 -20.89
C SER A 327 30.37 18.36 -20.02
N LEU A 328 29.33 17.64 -19.59
CA LEU A 328 29.43 16.36 -18.89
C LEU A 328 30.04 15.25 -19.76
N ALA A 329 30.26 15.49 -21.06
CA ALA A 329 31.04 14.60 -21.94
C ALA A 329 32.40 14.22 -21.32
N GLN A 330 33.06 15.14 -20.60
CA GLN A 330 34.35 14.87 -19.94
C GLN A 330 34.27 13.76 -18.87
N TYR A 331 33.09 13.55 -18.30
CA TYR A 331 32.82 12.46 -17.37
C TYR A 331 32.28 11.22 -18.09
N ASN A 332 31.38 11.40 -19.05
CA ASN A 332 30.80 10.33 -19.84
C ASN A 332 30.41 10.87 -21.23
N ASP A 333 31.01 10.35 -22.29
CA ASP A 333 30.77 10.79 -23.67
C ASP A 333 29.29 10.72 -24.09
N THR A 334 28.51 9.79 -23.52
CA THR A 334 27.06 9.69 -23.77
C THR A 334 26.26 10.82 -23.14
N LEU A 335 26.85 11.58 -22.22
CA LEU A 335 26.30 12.74 -21.52
C LEU A 335 26.92 14.06 -22.03
N ASP A 336 27.10 14.20 -23.34
CA ASP A 336 27.39 15.51 -23.93
C ASP A 336 26.22 16.49 -23.77
N ILE A 337 26.18 17.16 -22.63
CA ILE A 337 25.23 18.21 -22.26
C ILE A 337 25.79 18.96 -21.04
N LYS A 338 25.42 20.24 -20.90
CA LYS A 338 25.78 21.06 -19.73
C LYS A 338 24.62 21.11 -18.72
N LEU A 339 24.91 21.55 -17.51
CA LEU A 339 23.88 21.86 -16.51
C LEU A 339 23.26 23.23 -16.82
N LEU A 340 22.20 23.25 -17.63
CA LEU A 340 21.65 24.48 -18.21
C LEU A 340 20.54 25.11 -17.36
N TYR A 341 19.56 24.31 -16.92
CA TYR A 341 18.35 24.83 -16.29
C TYR A 341 18.23 24.30 -14.85
N PRO A 342 18.63 25.08 -13.83
CA PRO A 342 18.46 24.68 -12.45
C PRO A 342 16.98 24.68 -12.07
N VAL A 343 16.49 23.59 -11.50
CA VAL A 343 15.14 23.58 -10.90
C VAL A 343 15.22 24.33 -9.56
N SER A 344 14.77 25.57 -9.56
CA SER A 344 14.83 26.42 -8.38
C SER A 344 13.77 26.03 -7.34
N ARG A 345 14.21 25.81 -6.10
CA ARG A 345 13.31 25.63 -4.94
C ARG A 345 12.48 26.88 -4.63
N PHE A 346 12.93 28.06 -5.07
CA PHE A 346 12.28 29.34 -4.81
C PHE A 346 11.18 29.69 -5.83
N GLN A 347 11.24 29.11 -7.03
CA GLN A 347 10.26 29.34 -8.10
C GLN A 347 8.83 28.88 -7.73
N GLN A 348 8.69 28.04 -6.70
CA GLN A 348 7.39 27.59 -6.21
C GLN A 348 6.68 28.62 -5.30
N GLU A 349 7.41 29.62 -4.78
CA GLU A 349 6.87 30.61 -3.84
C GLU A 349 6.32 31.88 -4.53
N GLU A 350 6.82 32.26 -5.71
CA GLU A 350 6.59 33.60 -6.28
C GLU A 350 5.14 33.92 -6.70
N GLU A 351 4.33 32.94 -7.11
CA GLU A 351 2.94 33.23 -7.55
C GLU A 351 1.95 33.42 -6.39
N ILE A 352 2.18 32.80 -5.23
CA ILE A 352 1.33 32.98 -4.03
C ILE A 352 1.92 34.05 -3.10
N ALA A 353 3.23 34.28 -3.14
CA ALA A 353 3.92 35.30 -2.34
C ALA A 353 3.53 36.75 -2.67
N SER A 354 2.86 37.01 -3.81
CA SER A 354 2.29 38.33 -4.08
C SER A 354 1.09 38.66 -3.17
N SER A 355 0.45 37.64 -2.58
CA SER A 355 -0.60 37.77 -1.57
C SER A 355 0.00 37.54 -0.18
N ASN A 356 0.35 38.61 0.53
CA ASN A 356 0.78 38.54 1.94
C ASN A 356 -0.36 38.17 2.91
N ASP A 357 -1.59 38.04 2.41
CA ASP A 357 -2.77 37.77 3.21
C ASP A 357 -3.04 36.26 3.34
N VAL A 358 -2.79 35.74 4.54
CA VAL A 358 -2.97 34.33 4.91
C VAL A 358 -4.45 33.92 4.87
N GLU A 359 -5.37 34.83 5.21
CA GLU A 359 -6.80 34.55 5.27
C GLU A 359 -7.37 34.40 3.87
N LYS A 360 -6.94 35.26 2.93
CA LYS A 360 -7.32 35.17 1.53
C LYS A 360 -6.85 33.87 0.86
N VAL A 361 -5.63 33.42 1.18
CA VAL A 361 -5.10 32.14 0.66
C VAL A 361 -5.83 30.95 1.28
N ALA A 362 -6.19 31.02 2.56
CA ALA A 362 -7.00 29.99 3.23
C ALA A 362 -8.42 29.91 2.66
N ALA A 363 -9.09 31.05 2.42
CA ALA A 363 -10.39 31.10 1.76
C ALA A 363 -10.31 30.50 0.35
N LYS A 364 -9.27 30.85 -0.42
CA LYS A 364 -9.08 30.29 -1.76
C LYS A 364 -8.84 28.79 -1.74
N LEU A 365 -8.13 28.28 -0.73
CA LEU A 365 -7.92 26.84 -0.54
C LEU A 365 -9.25 26.10 -0.29
N VAL A 366 -10.18 26.70 0.48
CA VAL A 366 -11.51 26.11 0.72
C VAL A 366 -12.30 26.04 -0.58
N GLU A 367 -12.37 27.13 -1.35
CA GLU A 367 -13.03 27.16 -2.67
C GLU A 367 -12.47 26.09 -3.60
N LEU A 368 -11.14 26.00 -3.72
CA LEU A 368 -10.46 25.01 -4.56
C LEU A 368 -10.75 23.57 -4.11
N ASN A 369 -10.89 23.34 -2.79
CA ASN A 369 -11.21 22.03 -2.25
C ASN A 369 -12.65 21.61 -2.55
N GLU A 370 -13.60 22.54 -2.42
CA GLU A 370 -15.01 22.30 -2.77
C GLU A 370 -15.16 22.01 -4.26
N GLU A 371 -14.52 22.81 -5.13
CA GLU A 371 -14.55 22.62 -6.57
C GLU A 371 -13.89 21.30 -6.99
N HIS A 372 -12.72 20.99 -6.41
CA HIS A 372 -12.04 19.70 -6.63
C HIS A 372 -12.93 18.53 -6.19
N ALA A 373 -13.55 18.60 -5.01
CA ALA A 373 -14.42 17.54 -4.51
C ALA A 373 -15.65 17.34 -5.42
N ALA A 374 -16.28 18.43 -5.87
CA ALA A 374 -17.41 18.38 -6.79
C ALA A 374 -17.04 17.73 -8.13
N LYS A 375 -15.95 18.16 -8.77
CA LYS A 375 -15.50 17.58 -10.04
C LYS A 375 -15.00 16.14 -9.92
N THR A 376 -14.34 15.81 -8.80
CA THR A 376 -13.94 14.42 -8.51
C THR A 376 -15.16 13.52 -8.38
N LYS A 377 -16.22 13.99 -7.72
CA LYS A 377 -17.47 13.24 -7.59
C LYS A 377 -18.10 12.95 -8.96
N ILE A 378 -18.22 13.98 -9.81
CA ILE A 378 -18.76 13.82 -11.18
C ILE A 378 -17.90 12.85 -12.00
N TYR A 379 -16.57 12.94 -11.91
CA TYR A 379 -15.66 12.01 -12.57
C TYR A 379 -15.87 10.55 -12.13
N ILE A 380 -16.05 10.33 -10.82
CA ILE A 380 -16.33 8.98 -10.28
C ILE A 380 -17.67 8.45 -10.83
N GLU A 381 -18.72 9.27 -10.81
CA GLU A 381 -20.04 8.91 -11.36
C GLU A 381 -19.94 8.51 -12.84
N TYR A 382 -19.28 9.33 -13.68
CA TYR A 382 -19.07 8.98 -15.09
C TYR A 382 -18.20 7.72 -15.29
N SER A 383 -17.19 7.51 -14.46
CA SER A 383 -16.35 6.31 -14.52
C SER A 383 -17.13 5.04 -14.17
N GLU A 384 -18.02 5.10 -13.19
CA GLU A 384 -18.89 3.98 -12.79
C GLU A 384 -19.92 3.66 -13.89
N GLU A 385 -20.57 4.68 -14.44
CA GLU A 385 -21.50 4.53 -15.57
C GLU A 385 -20.82 3.99 -16.83
N PHE A 386 -19.60 4.46 -17.12
CA PHE A 386 -18.80 3.99 -18.24
C PHE A 386 -18.47 2.50 -18.10
N SER A 387 -18.02 2.08 -16.91
CA SER A 387 -17.69 0.69 -16.61
C SER A 387 -18.92 -0.22 -16.74
N THR A 388 -20.06 0.21 -16.20
CA THR A 388 -21.31 -0.55 -16.26
C THR A 388 -21.82 -0.66 -17.69
N THR A 389 -21.89 0.45 -18.42
CA THR A 389 -22.32 0.48 -19.83
C THR A 389 -21.39 -0.34 -20.71
N SER A 390 -20.08 -0.33 -20.45
CA SER A 390 -19.10 -1.12 -21.21
C SER A 390 -19.34 -2.63 -21.06
N LYS A 391 -19.69 -3.09 -19.86
CA LYS A 391 -20.08 -4.50 -19.63
C LYS A 391 -21.38 -4.85 -20.35
N ASP A 392 -22.38 -3.98 -20.30
CA ASP A 392 -23.65 -4.19 -21.01
C ASP A 392 -23.47 -4.28 -22.53
N ILE A 393 -22.59 -3.44 -23.09
CA ILE A 393 -22.21 -3.49 -24.52
C ILE A 393 -21.62 -4.86 -24.87
N GLN A 394 -20.71 -5.40 -24.05
CA GLN A 394 -20.11 -6.72 -24.29
C GLN A 394 -21.17 -7.83 -24.26
N LEU A 395 -22.08 -7.81 -23.28
CA LEU A 395 -23.16 -8.78 -23.17
C LEU A 395 -24.11 -8.73 -24.37
N LYS A 396 -24.46 -7.51 -24.82
CA LYS A 396 -25.32 -7.32 -26.00
C LYS A 396 -24.64 -7.72 -27.29
N GLN A 397 -23.33 -7.50 -27.44
CA GLN A 397 -22.56 -7.97 -28.58
C GLN A 397 -22.58 -9.51 -28.63
N GLN A 398 -22.32 -10.18 -27.50
CA GLN A 398 -22.38 -11.64 -27.43
C GLN A 398 -23.79 -12.18 -27.76
N ALA A 399 -24.83 -11.53 -27.26
CA ALA A 399 -26.20 -11.89 -27.60
C ALA A 399 -26.49 -11.69 -29.09
N LEU A 400 -25.97 -10.62 -29.71
CA LEU A 400 -26.15 -10.35 -31.14
C LEU A 400 -25.43 -11.40 -32.01
N ASP A 401 -24.24 -11.84 -31.60
CA ASP A 401 -23.50 -12.91 -32.27
C ASP A 401 -24.30 -14.22 -32.18
N ALA A 402 -24.87 -14.55 -31.02
CA ALA A 402 -25.74 -15.71 -30.85
C ALA A 402 -27.03 -15.63 -31.70
N PHE A 403 -27.65 -14.44 -31.82
CA PHE A 403 -28.78 -14.24 -32.73
C PHE A 403 -28.38 -14.44 -34.19
N THR A 404 -27.18 -14.02 -34.58
CA THR A 404 -26.67 -14.16 -35.94
C THR A 404 -26.51 -15.64 -36.32
N GLU A 405 -25.90 -16.43 -35.44
CA GLU A 405 -25.77 -17.89 -35.64
C GLU A 405 -27.13 -18.59 -35.63
N THR A 406 -28.06 -18.14 -34.78
CA THR A 406 -29.42 -18.69 -34.75
C THR A 406 -30.17 -18.42 -36.05
N VAL A 407 -30.09 -17.19 -36.57
CA VAL A 407 -30.68 -16.82 -37.87
C VAL A 407 -30.09 -17.67 -38.99
N ALA A 408 -28.76 -17.84 -39.05
CA ALA A 408 -28.10 -18.69 -40.04
C ALA A 408 -28.58 -20.15 -39.98
N MET A 409 -28.74 -20.73 -38.79
CA MET A 409 -29.28 -22.08 -38.60
C MET A 409 -30.72 -22.19 -39.12
N PHE A 410 -31.58 -21.19 -38.87
CA PHE A 410 -32.95 -21.19 -39.41
C PHE A 410 -32.97 -21.04 -40.94
N GLU A 411 -32.08 -20.24 -41.53
CA GLU A 411 -31.94 -20.14 -42.99
C GLU A 411 -31.51 -21.48 -43.61
N GLU A 412 -30.56 -22.18 -42.99
CA GLU A 412 -30.14 -23.52 -43.43
C GLU A 412 -31.28 -24.53 -43.32
N GLN A 413 -32.06 -24.49 -42.25
CA GLN A 413 -33.22 -25.35 -42.06
C GLN A 413 -34.30 -25.09 -43.12
N ILE A 414 -34.52 -23.83 -43.51
CA ILE A 414 -35.44 -23.48 -44.60
C ILE A 414 -34.91 -24.03 -45.94
N LYS A 415 -33.61 -23.85 -46.25
CA LYS A 415 -33.00 -24.41 -47.48
C LYS A 415 -33.13 -25.94 -47.53
N LEU A 416 -32.95 -26.61 -46.41
CA LEU A 416 -33.09 -28.05 -46.29
C LEU A 416 -34.55 -28.50 -46.51
N GLN A 417 -35.50 -27.81 -45.88
CA GLN A 417 -36.94 -28.04 -46.07
C GLN A 417 -37.36 -27.86 -47.54
N GLU A 418 -36.87 -26.82 -48.21
CA GLU A 418 -37.15 -26.55 -49.63
C GLU A 418 -36.57 -27.62 -50.56
N LYS A 419 -35.42 -28.21 -50.21
CA LYS A 419 -34.85 -29.34 -50.95
C LYS A 419 -35.75 -30.57 -50.86
N PHE A 420 -36.14 -30.97 -49.65
CA PHE A 420 -37.01 -32.13 -49.45
C PHE A 420 -38.43 -31.92 -50.01
N GLN A 421 -38.93 -30.68 -50.01
CA GLN A 421 -40.21 -30.35 -50.64
C GLN A 421 -40.21 -30.66 -52.16
N LYS A 422 -39.08 -30.51 -52.86
CA LYS A 422 -38.95 -30.84 -54.29
C LYS A 422 -38.93 -32.34 -54.56
N GLU A 423 -38.55 -33.15 -53.56
CA GLU A 423 -38.44 -34.61 -53.65
C GLU A 423 -39.72 -35.32 -53.16
N ALA A 424 -40.66 -34.58 -52.55
CA ALA A 424 -41.86 -35.12 -51.90
C ALA A 424 -43.01 -35.47 -52.87
N GLN A 425 -43.89 -36.39 -52.45
CA GLN A 425 -45.06 -36.77 -53.25
C GLN A 425 -46.17 -35.70 -53.18
N PRO A 426 -47.02 -35.53 -54.22
CA PRO A 426 -48.01 -34.45 -54.29
C PRO A 426 -49.00 -34.37 -53.10
N HIS A 427 -49.30 -35.50 -52.46
CA HIS A 427 -50.20 -35.57 -51.30
C HIS A 427 -49.54 -35.15 -49.98
N GLU A 428 -48.20 -35.14 -49.91
CA GLU A 428 -47.41 -34.72 -48.73
C GLU A 428 -47.15 -33.20 -48.77
N ILE A 429 -47.01 -32.64 -49.98
CA ILE A 429 -46.76 -31.21 -50.23
C ILE A 429 -47.91 -30.34 -49.74
N ASN A 430 -49.14 -30.67 -50.13
CA ASN A 430 -50.32 -29.82 -49.93
C ASN A 430 -50.89 -29.84 -48.49
N ARG A 431 -50.43 -30.75 -47.61
CA ARG A 431 -51.04 -30.93 -46.27
C ARG A 431 -50.13 -30.60 -45.09
N CYS A 432 -48.82 -30.88 -45.16
CA CYS A 432 -47.94 -30.75 -44.00
C CYS A 432 -46.66 -29.94 -44.27
N LEU A 433 -46.06 -30.06 -45.47
CA LEU A 433 -44.78 -29.42 -45.77
C LEU A 433 -44.90 -27.91 -45.98
N MET A 434 -46.00 -27.45 -46.60
CA MET A 434 -46.30 -26.03 -46.81
C MET A 434 -46.54 -25.29 -45.49
N GLU A 435 -47.37 -25.85 -44.59
CA GLU A 435 -47.67 -25.26 -43.29
C GLU A 435 -46.40 -25.13 -42.42
N ASN A 436 -45.55 -26.18 -42.40
CA ASN A 436 -44.29 -26.15 -41.67
C ASN A 436 -43.31 -25.12 -42.25
N ALA A 437 -43.22 -25.00 -43.58
CA ALA A 437 -42.40 -23.98 -44.23
C ALA A 437 -42.86 -22.56 -43.87
N GLU A 438 -44.17 -22.34 -43.72
CA GLU A 438 -44.71 -21.05 -43.30
C GLU A 438 -44.38 -20.73 -41.83
N ILE A 439 -44.50 -21.70 -40.93
CA ILE A 439 -44.10 -21.53 -39.52
C ILE A 439 -42.60 -21.21 -39.38
N LEU A 440 -41.74 -21.90 -40.15
CA LEU A 440 -40.29 -21.64 -40.15
C LEU A 440 -39.98 -20.21 -40.61
N ARG A 441 -40.64 -19.74 -41.68
CA ARG A 441 -40.47 -18.37 -42.19
C ARG A 441 -40.97 -17.32 -41.22
N GLN A 442 -42.12 -17.54 -40.57
CA GLN A 442 -42.64 -16.63 -39.54
C GLN A 442 -41.68 -16.54 -38.34
N ARG A 443 -41.09 -17.67 -37.94
CA ARG A 443 -40.14 -17.70 -36.81
C ARG A 443 -38.82 -17.03 -37.15
N LEU A 444 -38.32 -17.21 -38.37
CA LEU A 444 -37.14 -16.48 -38.87
C LEU A 444 -37.39 -14.97 -38.85
N ALA A 445 -38.53 -14.51 -39.38
CA ALA A 445 -38.87 -13.08 -39.41
C ALA A 445 -38.91 -12.45 -38.00
N SER A 446 -39.48 -13.15 -37.02
CA SER A 446 -39.51 -12.69 -35.62
C SER A 446 -38.11 -12.64 -34.98
N LEU A 447 -37.23 -13.60 -35.31
CA LEU A 447 -35.84 -13.58 -34.85
C LEU A 447 -35.03 -12.45 -35.48
N GLU A 448 -35.24 -12.18 -36.77
CA GLU A 448 -34.61 -11.07 -37.47
C GLU A 448 -35.04 -9.71 -36.90
N GLU A 449 -36.33 -9.52 -36.62
CA GLU A 449 -36.84 -8.32 -35.96
C GLU A 449 -36.20 -8.11 -34.58
N SER A 450 -36.15 -9.17 -33.76
CA SER A 450 -35.53 -9.12 -32.43
C SER A 450 -34.03 -8.80 -32.51
N ARG A 451 -33.32 -9.37 -33.49
CA ARG A 451 -31.91 -9.10 -33.78
C ARG A 451 -31.68 -7.64 -34.16
N LEU A 452 -32.51 -7.09 -35.06
CA LEU A 452 -32.44 -5.68 -35.48
C LEU A 452 -32.69 -4.73 -34.32
N GLN A 453 -33.67 -5.04 -33.46
CA GLN A 453 -33.95 -4.23 -32.27
C GLN A 453 -32.77 -4.22 -31.29
N LEU A 454 -32.14 -5.38 -31.05
CA LEU A 454 -30.95 -5.48 -30.21
C LEU A 454 -29.77 -4.72 -30.83
N GLN A 455 -29.58 -4.81 -32.15
CA GLN A 455 -28.53 -4.11 -32.87
C GLN A 455 -28.66 -2.58 -32.75
N GLU A 456 -29.87 -2.03 -32.86
CA GLU A 456 -30.11 -0.60 -32.68
C GLU A 456 -29.87 -0.16 -31.22
N ASN A 457 -30.30 -0.96 -30.24
CA ASN A 457 -30.03 -0.69 -28.83
C ASN A 457 -28.52 -0.69 -28.51
N LEU A 458 -27.79 -1.65 -29.07
CA LEU A 458 -26.33 -1.72 -28.94
C LEU A 458 -25.66 -0.48 -29.53
N LYS A 459 -26.09 -0.03 -30.71
CA LYS A 459 -25.57 1.18 -31.34
C LYS A 459 -25.78 2.43 -30.48
N GLN A 460 -26.96 2.55 -29.86
CA GLN A 460 -27.27 3.66 -28.94
C GLN A 460 -26.38 3.61 -27.68
N GLN A 461 -26.20 2.43 -27.08
CA GLN A 461 -25.33 2.30 -25.90
C GLN A 461 -23.85 2.56 -26.22
N VAL A 462 -23.35 2.10 -27.38
CA VAL A 462 -21.98 2.41 -27.82
C VAL A 462 -21.81 3.92 -28.02
N ALA A 463 -22.81 4.60 -28.58
CA ALA A 463 -22.77 6.06 -28.72
C ALA A 463 -22.76 6.78 -27.36
N TYR A 464 -23.58 6.33 -26.41
CA TYR A 464 -23.61 6.86 -25.04
C TYR A 464 -22.27 6.65 -24.32
N ASN A 465 -21.70 5.45 -24.40
CA ASN A 465 -20.42 5.11 -23.78
C ASN A 465 -19.27 5.97 -24.32
N ARG A 466 -19.26 6.27 -25.63
CA ARG A 466 -18.31 7.23 -26.23
C ARG A 466 -18.49 8.65 -25.73
N THR A 467 -19.72 9.07 -25.40
CA THR A 467 -19.95 10.39 -24.79
C THR A 467 -19.38 10.42 -23.37
N LEU A 468 -19.66 9.42 -22.54
CA LEU A 468 -19.06 9.29 -21.20
C LEU A 468 -17.53 9.33 -21.25
N GLU A 469 -16.91 8.66 -22.22
CA GLU A 469 -15.46 8.67 -22.42
C GLU A 469 -14.92 10.08 -22.73
N ARG A 470 -15.64 10.89 -23.51
CA ARG A 470 -15.24 12.28 -23.80
C ARG A 470 -15.34 13.16 -22.56
N GLU A 471 -16.46 13.12 -21.85
CA GLU A 471 -16.66 13.88 -20.61
C GLU A 471 -15.56 13.54 -19.58
N MET A 472 -15.23 12.25 -19.46
CA MET A 472 -14.16 11.80 -18.57
C MET A 472 -12.78 12.32 -19.01
N HIS A 473 -12.48 12.36 -20.31
CA HIS A 473 -11.23 12.92 -20.82
C HIS A 473 -11.13 14.45 -20.64
N GLU A 474 -12.25 15.16 -20.68
CA GLU A 474 -12.32 16.61 -20.42
C GLU A 474 -12.14 16.93 -18.93
N LEU A 475 -12.79 16.18 -18.05
CA LEU A 475 -12.74 16.40 -16.60
C LEU A 475 -11.40 15.99 -15.96
N LYS A 476 -10.74 14.94 -16.48
CA LYS A 476 -9.50 14.40 -15.91
C LYS A 476 -8.37 15.45 -15.74
N PRO A 477 -7.99 16.24 -16.76
CA PRO A 477 -6.97 17.28 -16.59
C PRO A 477 -7.42 18.38 -15.64
N GLU A 478 -8.71 18.71 -15.61
CA GLU A 478 -9.27 19.74 -14.74
C GLU A 478 -9.19 19.36 -13.25
N VAL A 479 -9.57 18.11 -12.92
CA VAL A 479 -9.40 17.54 -11.57
C VAL A 479 -7.93 17.56 -11.14
N PHE A 480 -7.02 17.17 -12.05
CA PHE A 480 -5.58 17.17 -11.76
C PHE A 480 -5.02 18.57 -11.52
N GLN A 481 -5.43 19.56 -12.31
CA GLN A 481 -5.02 20.95 -12.12
C GLN A 481 -5.50 21.52 -10.78
N LEU A 482 -6.75 21.26 -10.40
CA LEU A 482 -7.31 21.68 -9.12
C LEU A 482 -6.58 21.03 -7.94
N LEU A 483 -6.23 19.74 -8.04
CA LEU A 483 -5.42 19.05 -7.03
C LEU A 483 -4.06 19.73 -6.86
N LYS A 484 -3.36 20.01 -7.96
CA LYS A 484 -2.06 20.68 -7.95
C LYS A 484 -2.14 22.08 -7.33
N GLN A 485 -3.19 22.83 -7.63
CA GLN A 485 -3.43 24.14 -7.02
C GLN A 485 -3.72 24.03 -5.53
N LYS A 486 -4.57 23.10 -5.10
CA LYS A 486 -4.87 22.82 -3.69
C LYS A 486 -3.62 22.46 -2.90
N GLU A 487 -2.75 21.61 -3.44
CA GLU A 487 -1.48 21.27 -2.79
C GLU A 487 -0.54 22.48 -2.68
N LYS A 488 -0.47 23.32 -3.73
CA LYS A 488 0.35 24.54 -3.72
C LYS A 488 -0.07 25.47 -2.59
N HIS A 489 -1.37 25.70 -2.42
CA HIS A 489 -1.92 26.54 -1.35
C HIS A 489 -1.72 25.90 0.03
N THR A 490 -1.87 24.57 0.14
CA THR A 490 -1.63 23.82 1.38
C THR A 490 -0.18 23.93 1.84
N ARG A 491 0.78 23.77 0.90
CA ARG A 491 2.21 23.92 1.16
C ARG A 491 2.56 25.35 1.58
N TRP A 492 1.98 26.35 0.93
CA TRP A 492 2.18 27.76 1.28
C TRP A 492 1.67 28.10 2.69
N LEU A 493 0.49 27.61 3.10
CA LEU A 493 -0.01 27.82 4.46
C LEU A 493 0.86 27.12 5.51
N THR A 494 1.38 25.93 5.17
CA THR A 494 2.28 25.18 6.04
C THR A 494 3.63 25.89 6.21
N SER A 495 4.19 26.50 5.15
CA SER A 495 5.45 27.25 5.25
C SER A 495 5.33 28.54 6.06
N ARG A 496 4.12 29.09 6.21
CA ARG A 496 3.80 30.22 7.10
C ARG A 496 3.49 29.81 8.55
N GLY A 497 3.64 28.53 8.90
CA GLY A 497 3.49 28.02 10.27
C GLY A 497 2.09 27.56 10.66
N ILE A 498 1.14 27.45 9.72
CA ILE A 498 -0.18 26.88 10.01
C ILE A 498 -0.05 25.36 10.12
N LYS A 499 -0.45 24.80 11.28
CA LYS A 499 -0.43 23.36 11.53
C LYS A 499 -1.33 22.61 10.53
N MET A 500 -0.87 21.46 10.05
CA MET A 500 -1.60 20.61 9.11
C MET A 500 -3.00 20.19 9.61
N GLN A 501 -3.17 19.99 10.93
CA GLN A 501 -4.47 19.67 11.53
C GLN A 501 -5.49 20.81 11.36
N ARG A 502 -5.02 22.06 11.46
CA ARG A 502 -5.87 23.25 11.26
C ARG A 502 -6.30 23.37 9.81
N ILE A 503 -5.39 23.10 8.86
CA ILE A 503 -5.71 23.07 7.43
C ILE A 503 -6.76 21.98 7.15
N LYS A 504 -6.57 20.77 7.70
CA LYS A 504 -7.55 19.67 7.55
C LYS A 504 -8.93 20.04 8.10
N HIS A 505 -9.00 20.72 9.25
CA HIS A 505 -10.25 21.21 9.84
C HIS A 505 -10.95 22.28 8.98
N LEU A 506 -10.19 23.19 8.37
CA LEU A 506 -10.73 24.17 7.42
C LEU A 506 -11.32 23.47 6.18
N LEU A 507 -10.63 22.45 5.67
CA LEU A 507 -11.08 21.68 4.51
C LEU A 507 -12.30 20.78 4.79
N SER A 508 -12.60 20.48 6.06
CA SER A 508 -13.76 19.69 6.49
C SER A 508 -15.01 20.53 6.80
N GLY A 509 -15.03 21.82 6.43
CA GLY A 509 -16.20 22.69 6.62
C GLY A 509 -16.27 23.37 7.99
N GLY A 510 -15.17 23.42 8.74
CA GLY A 510 -15.12 24.18 9.99
C GLY A 510 -15.16 25.68 9.73
N THR A 511 -16.33 26.29 9.88
CA THR A 511 -16.51 27.75 9.85
C THR A 511 -15.83 28.38 11.06
N GLY A 512 -14.83 29.24 10.81
CA GLY A 512 -14.30 30.14 11.84
C GLY A 512 -12.77 30.14 11.93
N LEU A 513 -12.14 31.18 11.38
CA LEU A 513 -10.93 31.75 11.97
C LEU A 513 -11.41 32.48 13.25
N CYS A 514 -10.94 32.05 14.41
CA CYS A 514 -11.39 32.51 15.74
C CYS A 514 -12.61 31.78 16.33
N GLU A 515 -12.40 30.53 16.73
CA GLU A 515 -12.94 30.06 18.01
C GLU A 515 -11.75 29.45 18.77
N GLN A 516 -11.52 29.93 19.98
CA GLN A 516 -10.56 29.34 20.92
C GLN A 516 -10.90 27.84 21.05
N GLU A 517 -9.87 26.99 21.05
CA GLU A 517 -10.04 25.55 21.21
C GLU A 517 -10.98 25.25 22.39
N PRO A 518 -11.77 24.15 22.38
CA PRO A 518 -12.17 23.55 23.65
C PRO A 518 -10.86 23.11 24.32
N GLU A 519 -10.31 23.98 25.17
CA GLU A 519 -9.18 23.70 26.04
C GLU A 519 -9.43 22.32 26.66
N CYS A 520 -8.49 21.40 26.48
CA CYS A 520 -8.60 20.13 27.17
C CYS A 520 -8.72 20.47 28.67
N PRO A 521 -9.61 19.82 29.46
CA PRO A 521 -9.88 20.25 30.83
C PRO A 521 -8.61 20.28 31.72
N HIS A 522 -7.58 19.56 31.29
CA HIS A 522 -6.25 19.51 31.87
C HIS A 522 -5.47 20.84 31.79
N HIS A 523 -5.79 21.75 30.85
CA HIS A 523 -5.19 23.09 30.76
C HIS A 523 -5.67 24.05 31.87
N ASP A 524 -6.80 23.74 32.51
CA ASP A 524 -7.27 24.48 33.68
C ASP A 524 -6.71 23.87 34.96
N GLU A 525 -5.79 24.57 35.64
CA GLU A 525 -5.23 24.13 36.92
C GLU A 525 -6.33 23.90 37.96
N SER A 526 -7.44 24.63 37.92
CA SER A 526 -8.51 24.48 38.90
C SER A 526 -9.29 23.17 38.76
N SER A 527 -9.16 22.48 37.63
CA SER A 527 -9.86 21.23 37.34
C SER A 527 -9.20 20.00 37.98
N TRP A 528 -7.91 20.07 38.33
CA TRP A 528 -7.14 18.97 38.93
C TRP A 528 -6.25 19.37 40.11
N PHE A 529 -5.90 20.65 40.31
CA PHE A 529 -5.02 21.09 41.40
C PHE A 529 -5.81 21.59 42.61
N LEU A 530 -5.62 20.94 43.77
CA LEU A 530 -6.33 21.27 44.99
C LEU A 530 -5.35 21.74 46.07
N LYS A 531 -5.28 23.06 46.28
CA LYS A 531 -4.32 23.73 47.19
C LYS A 531 -4.46 23.30 48.66
N ASP A 532 -5.67 22.97 49.11
CA ASP A 532 -5.96 22.58 50.50
C ASP A 532 -6.61 21.19 50.58
N CYS A 533 -5.85 20.15 50.24
CA CYS A 533 -6.34 18.77 50.26
C CYS A 533 -5.45 17.83 51.07
N SER A 534 -6.02 17.16 52.07
CA SER A 534 -5.36 16.08 52.80
C SER A 534 -5.44 14.76 52.02
N ARG A 535 -4.56 13.81 52.34
CA ARG A 535 -4.60 12.46 51.76
C ARG A 535 -5.98 11.79 51.92
N SER A 536 -6.54 11.85 53.14
CA SER A 536 -7.86 11.29 53.43
C SER A 536 -8.99 11.98 52.66
N ARG A 537 -8.87 13.30 52.42
CA ARG A 537 -9.85 14.02 51.60
C ARG A 537 -9.74 13.66 50.12
N ALA A 538 -8.53 13.44 49.60
CA ALA A 538 -8.33 12.96 48.23
C ALA A 538 -8.91 11.56 48.02
N GLU A 539 -8.69 10.64 48.97
CA GLU A 539 -9.28 9.29 48.95
C GLU A 539 -10.82 9.34 48.94
N GLN A 540 -11.43 10.28 49.68
CA GLN A 540 -12.89 10.49 49.65
C GLN A 540 -13.43 11.03 48.32
N LEU A 541 -12.67 11.91 47.63
CA LEU A 541 -13.10 12.52 46.37
C LEU A 541 -12.92 11.58 45.16
N LEU A 542 -11.93 10.69 45.26
CA LEU A 542 -11.56 9.74 44.22
C LEU A 542 -12.18 8.34 44.43
N SER A 543 -12.76 8.07 45.61
CA SER A 543 -13.47 6.82 45.85
C SER A 543 -14.65 6.69 44.89
N LEU A 544 -14.79 5.49 44.31
CA LEU A 544 -15.85 5.15 43.35
C LEU A 544 -15.83 5.96 42.03
N LYS A 545 -14.73 6.66 41.72
CA LYS A 545 -14.54 7.33 40.42
C LYS A 545 -13.92 6.38 39.39
N LYS A 546 -14.06 6.72 38.10
CA LYS A 546 -13.49 5.94 36.98
C LYS A 546 -11.97 5.88 37.11
N ASP A 547 -11.36 4.78 36.67
CA ASP A 547 -9.90 4.64 36.63
C ASP A 547 -9.31 5.75 35.74
N GLY A 548 -8.16 6.29 36.15
CA GLY A 548 -7.54 7.46 35.52
C GLY A 548 -8.06 8.82 36.01
N THR A 549 -9.02 8.83 36.96
CA THR A 549 -9.43 10.08 37.64
C THR A 549 -8.36 10.52 38.63
N PHE A 550 -7.92 11.77 38.55
CA PHE A 550 -6.78 12.26 39.32
C PHE A 550 -6.96 13.67 39.88
N LEU A 551 -6.16 13.97 40.91
CA LEU A 551 -5.93 15.32 41.42
C LEU A 551 -4.50 15.47 41.97
N VAL A 552 -3.96 16.69 41.92
CA VAL A 552 -2.67 17.04 42.50
C VAL A 552 -2.89 17.89 43.74
N ARG A 553 -2.19 17.58 44.84
CA ARG A 553 -2.30 18.28 46.13
C ARG A 553 -0.94 18.52 46.77
N PRO A 554 -0.79 19.51 47.65
CA PRO A 554 0.42 19.65 48.46
C PRO A 554 0.64 18.46 49.41
N SER A 555 1.90 18.11 49.63
CA SER A 555 2.35 17.14 50.62
C SER A 555 2.78 17.85 51.91
N ARG A 556 2.74 17.12 53.03
CA ARG A 556 3.21 17.59 54.35
C ARG A 556 4.71 17.92 54.37
N THR A 557 5.46 17.44 53.37
CA THR A 557 6.91 17.62 53.21
C THR A 557 7.27 18.84 52.34
N GLY A 558 6.31 19.69 51.96
CA GLY A 558 6.55 20.84 51.08
C GLY A 558 6.69 20.50 49.59
N GLN A 559 6.55 19.21 49.24
CA GLN A 559 6.49 18.69 47.87
C GLN A 559 5.04 18.55 47.40
N PHE A 560 4.81 18.08 46.17
CA PHE A 560 3.46 17.78 45.66
C PHE A 560 3.17 16.28 45.71
N ALA A 561 1.89 15.91 45.69
CA ALA A 561 1.45 14.53 45.60
C ALA A 561 0.33 14.40 44.58
N LEU A 562 0.51 13.52 43.59
CA LEU A 562 -0.54 13.05 42.69
C LEU A 562 -1.38 11.99 43.42
N SER A 563 -2.70 12.15 43.42
CA SER A 563 -3.64 11.13 43.89
C SER A 563 -4.47 10.67 42.69
N ILE A 564 -4.53 9.36 42.42
CA ILE A 564 -5.16 8.79 41.22
C ILE A 564 -5.88 7.48 41.53
N THR A 565 -7.03 7.26 40.89
CA THR A 565 -7.76 5.99 40.96
C THR A 565 -7.26 5.04 39.89
N CYS A 566 -6.83 3.84 40.28
CA CYS A 566 -6.38 2.78 39.38
C CYS A 566 -6.82 1.43 39.94
N ASN A 567 -7.43 0.58 39.11
CA ASN A 567 -7.92 -0.75 39.49
C ASN A 567 -8.86 -0.71 40.71
N GLY A 568 -9.71 0.32 40.80
CA GLY A 568 -10.66 0.50 41.91
C GLY A 568 -10.04 0.92 43.25
N THR A 569 -8.74 1.24 43.29
CA THR A 569 -8.04 1.73 44.49
C THR A 569 -7.44 3.12 44.26
N VAL A 570 -7.36 3.94 45.32
CA VAL A 570 -6.74 5.27 45.23
C VAL A 570 -5.26 5.16 45.61
N ASN A 571 -4.40 5.54 44.68
CA ASN A 571 -2.94 5.52 44.82
C ASN A 571 -2.39 6.94 44.93
N HIS A 572 -1.24 7.08 45.59
CA HIS A 572 -0.59 8.38 45.81
C HIS A 572 0.88 8.35 45.41
N CYS A 573 1.28 9.23 44.48
CA CYS A 573 2.66 9.39 44.05
C CYS A 573 3.20 10.76 44.48
N ILE A 574 4.44 10.80 44.97
CA ILE A 574 5.10 12.07 45.32
C ILE A 574 5.66 12.67 44.02
N ILE A 575 5.37 13.96 43.80
CA ILE A 575 5.98 14.77 42.75
C ILE A 575 7.05 15.63 43.41
N TYR A 576 8.31 15.42 43.00
CA TYR A 576 9.44 16.18 43.46
C TYR A 576 9.60 17.46 42.64
N LYS A 577 9.73 18.58 43.34
CA LYS A 577 10.16 19.87 42.80
C LYS A 577 11.68 19.97 42.97
N THR A 578 12.39 20.02 41.85
CA THR A 578 13.85 20.16 41.78
C THR A 578 14.24 21.41 40.99
N GLU A 579 15.52 21.78 40.97
CA GLU A 579 16.03 22.89 40.16
C GLU A 579 15.87 22.66 38.65
N ARG A 580 15.75 21.40 38.20
CA ARG A 580 15.57 21.02 36.80
C ARG A 580 14.10 20.96 36.36
N GLY A 581 13.17 20.98 37.31
CA GLY A 581 11.73 20.83 37.05
C GLY A 581 11.02 19.90 38.04
N TYR A 582 9.83 19.47 37.65
CA TYR A 582 8.93 18.57 38.37
C TYR A 582 9.03 17.15 37.81
N GLY A 583 8.84 16.12 38.65
CA GLY A 583 8.79 14.72 38.22
C GLY A 583 8.57 13.73 39.37
N PHE A 584 8.42 12.43 39.05
CA PHE A 584 8.17 11.37 40.03
C PHE A 584 9.46 10.72 40.55
N ALA A 585 10.55 10.74 39.78
CA ALA A 585 11.85 10.17 40.14
C ALA A 585 12.99 10.78 39.30
N GLU A 586 14.22 10.84 39.85
CA GLU A 586 15.41 11.14 39.06
C GLU A 586 15.75 9.97 38.12
N PRO A 587 16.17 10.20 36.86
CA PRO A 587 16.55 11.46 36.22
C PRO A 587 15.41 12.25 35.54
N TYR A 588 14.14 11.84 35.70
CA TYR A 588 12.99 12.32 34.90
C TYR A 588 12.27 13.55 35.48
N ASN A 589 12.93 14.33 36.34
CA ASN A 589 12.42 15.59 36.89
C ASN A 589 12.66 16.76 35.92
N ILE A 590 12.16 16.63 34.69
CA ILE A 590 12.49 17.51 33.55
C ILE A 590 11.35 18.46 33.15
N TYR A 591 10.19 18.39 33.81
CA TYR A 591 9.03 19.18 33.42
C TYR A 591 9.08 20.57 34.04
N GLU A 592 8.94 21.62 33.22
CA GLU A 592 9.07 23.02 33.66
C GLU A 592 7.96 23.47 34.62
N SER A 593 6.80 22.81 34.60
CA SER A 593 5.66 23.09 35.48
C SER A 593 4.86 21.83 35.81
N LEU A 594 4.04 21.89 36.87
CA LEU A 594 3.08 20.83 37.19
C LEU A 594 2.10 20.60 36.04
N MET A 595 1.70 21.67 35.35
CA MET A 595 0.84 21.62 34.16
C MET A 595 1.49 20.81 33.04
N ALA A 596 2.77 21.07 32.73
CA ALA A 596 3.50 20.34 31.69
C ALA A 596 3.63 18.85 32.03
N LEU A 597 3.84 18.52 33.32
CA LEU A 597 3.85 17.15 33.80
C LEU A 597 2.48 16.47 33.61
N VAL A 598 1.39 17.16 33.97
CA VAL A 598 0.03 16.62 33.85
C VAL A 598 -0.34 16.38 32.38
N LEU A 599 -0.02 17.31 31.48
CA LEU A 599 -0.27 17.16 30.04
C LEU A 599 0.52 16.02 29.43
N HIS A 600 1.75 15.77 29.90
CA HIS A 600 2.56 14.64 29.44
C HIS A 600 1.96 13.30 29.86
N TYR A 601 1.58 13.13 31.13
CA TYR A 601 1.01 11.86 31.64
C TYR A 601 -0.49 11.69 31.39
N HIS A 602 -1.15 12.69 30.79
CA HIS A 602 -2.45 12.50 30.15
C HIS A 602 -2.34 11.59 28.92
N GLN A 603 -1.25 11.71 28.16
CA GLN A 603 -1.01 10.96 26.92
C GLN A 603 -0.13 9.71 27.12
N ASN A 604 0.66 9.68 28.21
CA ASN A 604 1.60 8.60 28.51
C ASN A 604 1.26 7.93 29.86
N SER A 605 1.33 6.59 29.90
CA SER A 605 0.98 5.79 31.08
C SER A 605 1.92 6.05 32.25
N LEU A 606 1.39 6.01 33.48
CA LEU A 606 2.21 6.08 34.70
C LEU A 606 2.94 4.77 35.03
N GLU A 607 2.70 3.71 34.26
CA GLU A 607 3.37 2.40 34.37
C GLU A 607 4.90 2.54 34.29
N GLU A 608 5.40 3.52 33.53
CA GLU A 608 6.84 3.82 33.43
C GLU A 608 7.52 4.13 34.78
N HIS A 609 6.74 4.56 35.78
CA HIS A 609 7.23 4.90 37.12
C HIS A 609 6.75 3.93 38.20
N ASN A 610 5.64 3.24 37.96
CA ASN A 610 5.07 2.28 38.89
C ASN A 610 4.21 1.25 38.12
N ASP A 611 4.67 0.01 38.04
CA ASP A 611 4.00 -1.12 37.37
C ASP A 611 2.55 -1.35 37.88
N SER A 612 2.21 -0.87 39.08
CA SER A 612 0.84 -0.95 39.64
C SER A 612 -0.12 0.14 39.15
N LEU A 613 0.37 1.13 38.40
CA LEU A 613 -0.39 2.26 37.86
C LEU A 613 -0.47 2.21 36.34
N ASN A 614 -1.16 1.20 35.82
CA ASN A 614 -1.44 1.00 34.40
C ASN A 614 -2.54 1.95 33.85
N THR A 615 -2.47 3.23 34.20
CA THR A 615 -3.46 4.24 33.83
C THR A 615 -2.80 5.59 33.52
N THR A 616 -3.48 6.42 32.73
CA THR A 616 -3.06 7.79 32.42
C THR A 616 -3.82 8.80 33.28
N LEU A 617 -3.40 10.06 33.26
CA LEU A 617 -4.14 11.18 33.84
C LEU A 617 -5.33 11.53 32.94
N ALA A 618 -6.32 10.65 32.89
CA ALA A 618 -7.41 10.71 31.92
C ALA A 618 -8.49 11.72 32.29
N TYR A 619 -8.81 11.85 33.59
CA TYR A 619 -9.94 12.65 34.05
C TYR A 619 -9.55 13.57 35.23
N PRO A 620 -9.47 14.91 35.05
CA PRO A 620 -9.37 15.85 36.15
C PRO A 620 -10.61 15.76 37.03
N VAL A 621 -10.44 15.69 38.35
CA VAL A 621 -11.53 15.39 39.30
C VAL A 621 -12.69 16.41 39.26
N PHE A 622 -12.45 17.65 38.83
CA PHE A 622 -13.45 18.73 38.76
C PHE A 622 -13.83 19.13 37.32
N ALA A 623 -13.40 18.40 36.30
CA ALA A 623 -13.80 18.67 34.92
C ALA A 623 -15.27 18.26 34.69
N ASN A 624 -16.06 19.16 34.10
CA ASN A 624 -17.44 18.89 33.72
C ASN A 624 -17.50 18.07 32.43
N TYR A 625 -17.56 16.75 32.56
CA TYR A 625 -17.84 15.83 31.45
C TYR A 625 -19.35 15.69 31.22
N SER A 626 -20.02 16.78 30.90
CA SER A 626 -21.41 16.75 30.46
C SER A 626 -21.43 16.61 28.94
N SER A 627 -22.07 15.55 28.43
CA SER A 627 -22.34 15.22 27.01
C SER A 627 -21.24 14.51 26.21
N CYS A 628 -20.92 13.26 26.57
CA CYS A 628 -20.54 12.24 25.57
C CYS A 628 -20.69 10.82 26.14
N GLU A 629 -21.91 10.43 26.54
CA GLU A 629 -22.23 9.04 26.89
C GLU A 629 -23.35 8.54 25.99
N VAL A 630 -23.02 7.91 24.85
CA VAL A 630 -23.58 6.65 24.33
C VAL A 630 -22.63 6.13 23.24
N LYS A 631 -22.33 4.83 23.29
CA LYS A 631 -21.59 3.99 22.33
C LYS A 631 -20.11 3.74 22.63
N GLU A 632 -19.86 3.06 23.74
CA GLU A 632 -18.86 1.99 23.80
C GLU A 632 -19.09 1.26 25.13
N ASN A 633 -19.86 0.18 25.09
CA ASN A 633 -19.90 -0.90 26.09
C ASN A 633 -20.99 -1.90 25.69
N HIS A 634 -20.72 -2.69 24.66
CA HIS A 634 -21.27 -4.05 24.57
C HIS A 634 -20.31 -4.91 23.76
N SER A 635 -19.28 -5.40 24.44
CA SER A 635 -18.57 -6.64 24.12
C SER A 635 -17.71 -6.98 25.33
N LEU A 636 -17.81 -8.23 25.82
CA LEU A 636 -17.07 -8.82 26.96
C LEU A 636 -17.67 -8.40 28.32
N GLU A 637 -18.29 -9.21 29.17
CA GLU A 637 -18.41 -10.66 29.36
C GLU A 637 -19.70 -10.92 30.15
N LYS A 638 -20.35 -12.08 29.94
CA LYS A 638 -20.96 -12.88 31.03
C LYS A 638 -21.40 -14.24 30.48
N SER A 639 -20.49 -15.21 30.59
CA SER A 639 -20.83 -16.62 30.70
C SER A 639 -21.11 -16.93 32.18
N SER A 640 -22.34 -17.33 32.50
CA SER A 640 -22.71 -18.43 33.43
C SER A 640 -24.06 -18.17 34.11
N SER A 641 -25.12 -18.80 33.62
CA SER A 641 -26.05 -19.56 34.46
C SER A 641 -27.18 -20.14 33.61
N SER A 642 -27.44 -21.42 33.86
CA SER A 642 -28.56 -22.26 33.43
C SER A 642 -29.91 -21.56 33.32
N ASP A 643 -30.64 -21.84 32.24
CA ASP A 643 -32.03 -22.29 32.27
C ASP A 643 -32.54 -22.65 30.85
N THR A 644 -32.94 -23.91 30.64
CA THR A 644 -33.81 -24.37 29.54
C THR A 644 -35.24 -23.86 29.74
N PRO A 645 -36.01 -23.42 28.71
CA PRO A 645 -36.73 -24.32 27.76
C PRO A 645 -37.11 -23.61 26.41
N PRO A 646 -38.17 -23.99 25.65
CA PRO A 646 -38.53 -25.27 25.04
C PRO A 646 -38.54 -25.24 23.49
N SER A 647 -38.60 -26.43 22.90
CA SER A 647 -38.78 -26.76 21.48
C SER A 647 -40.14 -26.37 20.88
N ARG A 648 -40.11 -25.73 19.70
CA ARG A 648 -41.17 -25.68 18.66
C ARG A 648 -40.42 -25.76 17.31
N GLY A 649 -40.67 -26.67 16.38
CA GLY A 649 -41.93 -27.24 15.94
C GLY A 649 -42.10 -26.86 14.47
N TYR A 650 -41.58 -27.69 13.57
CA TYR A 650 -41.71 -27.56 12.11
C TYR A 650 -43.20 -27.67 11.70
N VAL A 651 -43.65 -26.79 10.81
CA VAL A 651 -44.93 -26.95 10.08
C VAL A 651 -44.64 -26.83 8.59
N PRO A 652 -44.90 -27.88 7.77
CA PRO A 652 -44.85 -27.76 6.32
C PRO A 652 -46.20 -27.24 5.80
N ILE A 653 -46.15 -26.41 4.76
CA ILE A 653 -47.35 -26.05 3.98
C ILE A 653 -47.24 -26.74 2.61
N LYS A 654 -48.38 -27.34 2.26
CA LYS A 654 -48.69 -28.14 1.08
C LYS A 654 -48.52 -27.41 -0.24
#